data_AF-A0A6B1H059-F1
#
_entry.id   AF-A0A6B1H059-F1
#
_cell.length_a   1.000
_cell.length_b   1.000
_cell.length_c   1.000
_cell.angle_alpha   90.00
_cell.angle_beta   90.00
_cell.angle_gamma   90.00
#
_symmetry.space_group_name_H-M   'P 1'
#
loop_
_entity.id
_entity.type
_entity.pdbx_description
1 polymer ?
#
loop_
_entity_poly.entity_id
_entity_poly.type
_entity_poly.pdbx_seq_one_letter_code
_entity_poly.pdbx_strand_id
1 'polypeptide(L)'
;MRSAIRALAARFRARLQDREGLFASRTATVTLAALSCFLLAVPLTTAKPGQPATLKADEPAYYLMALSLARDLDLSYEPADGDRLLEEFPFSSTGNLILMTSDGWQTVHYGKPLAYPLFGAPFAALWGANGLLFLNMALFVAMLWLAAMFLARRASPAVAATFACGLLLLSACSRYVFWIQPEVFNMFGVFGALYWGFENRRRAWWLTVLSGVLLALPVYNKPMFAAIALPLAGAFLLRRQWRTAALWIAGFAATLALLSAMSLGWTGQLLPYLGSDVRAAVRVCEPGGWPPEIVEARRIAAGAAPTTGEAAAAVTIPESPTGNTFSWLFRVPRQSFGEVVENVGYFLIGRHAGLMPYHPFAVIALGLFLFSGRRDRDRWLLVLALAVIAGYFLLFIGWNWQGGGGFIGNRYFVSVMPAFLFLVPGRIPPWTLPAGFLAAGLFVGAMVLAPFGVTVPAPTLQAHTRNAPLRYLPFEFSLRNVPGYERRSIAGMTILGRADRVLERGGSWWVAARGPSELFIESRHRFDSLTLFVTSPVAPNRLRLRLDGGPAVDVEFAEAGRRQRVTLVSPGPHKARRRDGHRSYVHRLRVETTRGAPTIWTRVRPPAPCAAYAWNRETDETFYLGAELRFLGSEEHMNAEVFAARIGTVGLMPATLPAGAEVELPVGVTNESEVTWRRQGYVGVNLASRWRQGIAGPEDDGAEPGPRVGPEGRRSLLPDLAPGGFETVMLPVRAPNEPGDYTLEIDLVYEHVAWFEQRGVTPLRLPIRVEAPGTPE
;
A
#
# COMPACT_ATOMS: atom_id res chain seq x y z
N MET A 1 -6.59 41.19 -51.07
CA MET A 1 -6.53 40.82 -49.62
C MET A 1 -7.92 40.74 -48.96
N ARG A 2 -8.77 41.78 -48.98
CA ARG A 2 -10.12 41.74 -48.37
C ARG A 2 -11.07 40.70 -48.99
N SER A 3 -11.03 40.46 -50.30
CA SER A 3 -11.84 39.41 -50.94
C SER A 3 -11.35 38.00 -50.60
N ALA A 4 -10.04 37.80 -50.50
CA ALA A 4 -9.43 36.53 -50.06
C ALA A 4 -9.78 36.21 -48.59
N ILE A 5 -9.77 37.21 -47.70
CA ILE A 5 -10.20 37.06 -46.30
C ILE A 5 -11.70 36.74 -46.22
N ARG A 6 -12.55 37.38 -47.05
CA ARG A 6 -13.98 37.06 -47.10
C ARG A 6 -14.26 35.67 -47.68
N ALA A 7 -13.52 35.25 -48.70
CA ALA A 7 -13.63 33.91 -49.28
C ALA A 7 -13.12 32.82 -48.32
N LEU A 8 -12.05 33.09 -47.57
CA LEU A 8 -11.55 32.22 -46.51
C LEU A 8 -12.56 32.14 -45.36
N ALA A 9 -13.11 33.28 -44.93
CA ALA A 9 -14.14 33.36 -43.89
C ALA A 9 -15.46 32.70 -44.33
N ALA A 10 -15.82 32.77 -45.62
CA ALA A 10 -16.99 32.09 -46.18
C ALA A 10 -16.77 30.58 -46.31
N ARG A 11 -15.58 30.12 -46.70
CA ARG A 11 -15.19 28.70 -46.66
C ARG A 11 -15.13 28.16 -45.22
N PHE A 12 -14.68 28.97 -44.27
CA PHE A 12 -14.70 28.65 -42.85
C PHE A 12 -16.14 28.60 -42.32
N ARG A 13 -17.01 29.53 -42.74
CA ARG A 13 -18.44 29.55 -42.41
C ARG A 13 -19.20 28.36 -43.00
N ALA A 14 -18.91 27.99 -44.25
CA ALA A 14 -19.51 26.83 -44.91
C ALA A 14 -19.07 25.51 -44.24
N ARG A 15 -17.78 25.38 -43.87
CA ARG A 15 -17.30 24.26 -43.04
C ARG A 15 -17.86 24.27 -41.61
N LEU A 16 -18.23 25.43 -41.08
CA LEU A 16 -18.93 25.59 -39.81
C LEU A 16 -20.44 25.40 -39.92
N GLN A 17 -21.00 25.25 -41.12
CA GLN A 17 -22.42 24.96 -41.38
C GLN A 17 -22.66 23.45 -41.57
N ASP A 18 -21.68 22.69 -42.08
CA ASP A 18 -21.62 21.22 -42.01
C ASP A 18 -21.18 20.74 -40.62
N ARG A 19 -21.93 21.11 -39.57
CA ARG A 19 -21.63 20.68 -38.20
C ARG A 19 -22.04 19.22 -38.00
N GLU A 20 -21.23 18.29 -38.48
CA GLU A 20 -21.36 16.88 -38.12
C GLU A 20 -20.74 16.59 -36.73
N GLY A 21 -21.30 15.61 -36.03
CA GLY A 21 -20.80 15.16 -34.72
C GLY A 21 -21.03 16.16 -33.58
N LEU A 22 -20.05 16.31 -32.68
CA LEU A 22 -20.20 17.07 -31.43
C LEU A 22 -20.61 18.54 -31.67
N PHE A 23 -20.04 19.15 -32.71
CA PHE A 23 -20.24 20.56 -33.02
C PHE A 23 -21.63 20.87 -33.58
N ALA A 24 -22.43 19.85 -33.95
CA ALA A 24 -23.82 20.00 -34.37
C ALA A 24 -24.67 20.72 -33.32
N SER A 25 -24.38 20.46 -32.04
CA SER A 25 -25.10 21.04 -30.91
C SER A 25 -24.30 22.19 -30.31
N ARG A 26 -24.79 23.42 -30.51
CA ARG A 26 -24.23 24.62 -29.85
C ARG A 26 -24.26 24.49 -28.34
N THR A 27 -25.35 23.98 -27.75
CA THR A 27 -25.49 23.82 -26.30
C THR A 27 -24.41 22.91 -25.73
N ALA A 28 -24.33 21.65 -26.18
CA ALA A 28 -23.29 20.71 -25.75
C ALA A 28 -21.86 21.27 -25.91
N THR A 29 -21.57 21.92 -27.05
CA THR A 29 -20.24 22.51 -27.32
C THR A 29 -19.92 23.65 -26.36
N VAL A 30 -20.86 24.58 -26.14
CA VAL A 30 -20.67 25.73 -25.23
C VAL A 30 -20.56 25.26 -23.78
N THR A 31 -21.39 24.31 -23.36
CA THR A 31 -21.30 23.72 -22.01
C THR A 31 -19.96 23.06 -21.79
N LEU A 32 -19.47 22.27 -22.76
CA LEU A 32 -18.17 21.62 -22.65
C LEU A 32 -17.01 22.63 -22.66
N ALA A 33 -17.10 23.70 -23.45
CA ALA A 33 -16.12 24.78 -23.46
C ALA A 33 -16.10 25.54 -22.13
N ALA A 34 -17.26 25.91 -21.58
CA ALA A 34 -17.36 26.56 -20.27
C ALA A 34 -16.79 25.68 -19.15
N LEU A 35 -17.13 24.38 -19.16
CA LEU A 35 -16.55 23.41 -18.24
C LEU A 35 -15.03 23.31 -18.41
N SER A 36 -14.53 23.33 -19.66
CA SER A 36 -13.09 23.28 -19.94
C SER A 36 -12.36 24.50 -19.39
N CYS A 37 -12.91 25.71 -19.56
CA CYS A 37 -12.35 26.93 -19.00
C CYS A 37 -12.29 26.86 -17.47
N PHE A 38 -13.38 26.41 -16.83
CA PHE A 38 -13.41 26.19 -15.38
C PHE A 38 -12.34 25.20 -14.94
N LEU A 39 -12.29 24.02 -15.57
CA LEU A 39 -11.34 22.97 -15.24
C LEU A 39 -9.89 23.45 -15.40
N LEU A 40 -9.54 24.14 -16.48
CA LEU A 40 -8.19 24.66 -16.71
C LEU A 40 -7.77 25.72 -15.69
N ALA A 41 -8.71 26.49 -15.15
CA ALA A 41 -8.41 27.50 -14.12
C ALA A 41 -8.13 26.88 -12.74
N VAL A 42 -8.80 25.77 -12.40
CA VAL A 42 -8.71 25.14 -11.07
C VAL A 42 -7.27 24.79 -10.63
N PRO A 43 -6.41 24.16 -11.45
CA PRO A 43 -5.03 23.86 -11.07
C PRO A 43 -4.20 25.09 -10.68
N LEU A 44 -4.46 26.24 -11.31
CA LEU A 44 -3.69 27.47 -11.08
C LEU A 44 -4.02 28.13 -9.74
N THR A 45 -5.20 27.83 -9.19
CA THR A 45 -5.66 28.35 -7.89
C THR A 45 -5.59 27.31 -6.77
N THR A 46 -5.23 26.07 -7.10
CA THR A 46 -5.10 24.99 -6.12
C THR A 46 -3.80 25.17 -5.34
N ALA A 47 -3.87 25.18 -4.00
CA ALA A 47 -2.67 25.16 -3.18
C ALA A 47 -2.03 23.76 -3.20
N LYS A 48 -0.71 23.72 -3.38
CA LYS A 48 0.14 22.54 -3.18
C LYS A 48 1.07 22.77 -1.98
N PRO A 49 1.39 21.72 -1.19
CA PRO A 49 0.79 20.41 -1.23
C PRO A 49 -0.67 20.45 -0.73
N GLY A 50 -1.50 19.51 -1.20
CA GLY A 50 -2.82 19.28 -0.58
C GLY A 50 -2.66 18.64 0.80
N GLN A 51 -3.60 17.77 1.21
CA GLN A 51 -3.33 16.85 2.34
C GLN A 51 -2.66 15.57 1.83
N PRO A 52 -1.59 15.06 2.48
CA PRO A 52 -0.85 15.64 3.61
C PRO A 52 -0.01 16.86 3.21
N ALA A 53 0.42 17.66 4.19
CA ALA A 53 1.19 18.91 4.03
C ALA A 53 2.61 18.75 3.43
N THR A 54 2.89 17.66 2.74
CA THR A 54 4.14 17.37 2.01
C THR A 54 3.79 16.86 0.61
N LEU A 55 4.74 16.91 -0.32
CA LEU A 55 4.57 16.22 -1.61
C LEU A 55 4.34 14.71 -1.41
N LYS A 56 3.50 14.12 -2.25
CA LYS A 56 3.00 12.75 -2.08
C LYS A 56 3.83 11.75 -2.87
N ALA A 57 4.18 10.62 -2.24
CA ALA A 57 4.81 9.48 -2.93
C ALA A 57 5.98 9.94 -3.82
N ASP A 58 5.89 9.74 -5.14
CA ASP A 58 6.97 10.05 -6.09
C ASP A 58 6.92 11.49 -6.66
N GLU A 59 5.99 12.34 -6.20
CA GLU A 59 5.85 13.72 -6.68
C GLU A 59 7.16 14.55 -6.65
N PRO A 60 8.01 14.46 -5.60
CA PRO A 60 9.23 15.27 -5.53
C PRO A 60 10.18 15.03 -6.70
N ALA A 61 10.34 13.76 -7.10
CA ALA A 61 11.23 13.41 -8.20
C ALA A 61 10.75 14.01 -9.52
N TYR A 62 9.47 13.85 -9.85
CA TYR A 62 8.94 14.40 -11.10
C TYR A 62 8.91 15.92 -11.11
N TYR A 63 8.69 16.55 -9.95
CA TYR A 63 8.67 18.00 -9.86
C TYR A 63 10.07 18.59 -10.05
N LEU A 64 11.05 18.09 -9.30
CA LEU A 64 12.43 18.57 -9.39
C LEU A 64 13.07 18.27 -10.74
N MET A 65 12.81 17.11 -11.34
CA MET A 65 13.24 16.84 -12.72
C MET A 65 12.70 17.88 -13.70
N ALA A 66 11.45 18.33 -13.55
CA ALA A 66 10.88 19.32 -14.46
C ALA A 66 11.53 20.69 -14.26
N LEU A 67 11.89 21.05 -13.03
CA LEU A 67 12.61 22.28 -12.71
C LEU A 67 14.06 22.25 -13.17
N SER A 68 14.80 21.16 -12.95
CA SER A 68 16.19 21.02 -13.40
C SER A 68 16.27 21.03 -14.94
N LEU A 69 15.34 20.35 -15.63
CA LEU A 69 15.20 20.48 -17.08
C LEU A 69 14.87 21.91 -17.54
N ALA A 70 14.06 22.65 -16.78
CA ALA A 70 13.67 24.01 -17.14
C ALA A 70 14.76 25.05 -16.90
N ARG A 71 15.58 24.87 -15.85
CA ARG A 71 16.55 25.86 -15.36
C ARG A 71 17.99 25.53 -15.77
N ASP A 72 18.35 24.26 -15.75
CA ASP A 72 19.75 23.80 -15.90
C ASP A 72 19.96 22.91 -17.13
N LEU A 73 18.88 22.44 -17.78
CA LEU A 73 18.91 21.55 -18.95
C LEU A 73 19.62 20.21 -18.68
N ASP A 74 19.49 19.69 -17.46
CA ASP A 74 20.08 18.41 -17.05
C ASP A 74 19.06 17.50 -16.31
N LEU A 75 19.56 16.40 -15.75
CA LEU A 75 18.81 15.48 -14.87
C LEU A 75 19.65 15.04 -13.66
N SER A 76 20.61 15.89 -13.28
CA SER A 76 21.41 15.71 -12.08
C SER A 76 20.70 16.31 -10.88
N TYR A 77 20.90 15.74 -9.70
CA TYR A 77 20.43 16.34 -8.46
C TYR A 77 21.60 17.05 -7.78
N GLU A 78 21.44 18.34 -7.56
CA GLU A 78 22.36 19.17 -6.76
C GLU A 78 21.64 19.75 -5.53
N PRO A 79 22.35 20.17 -4.47
CA PRO A 79 21.72 20.81 -3.31
C PRO A 79 20.82 22.01 -3.66
N ALA A 80 21.17 22.74 -4.74
CA ALA A 80 20.35 23.83 -5.28
C ALA A 80 18.96 23.37 -5.76
N ASP A 81 18.77 22.11 -6.14
CA ASP A 81 17.44 21.58 -6.44
C ASP A 81 16.61 21.40 -5.18
N GLY A 82 17.25 20.97 -4.09
CA GLY A 82 16.64 20.96 -2.76
C GLY A 82 16.14 22.34 -2.35
N ASP A 83 16.90 23.39 -2.65
CA ASP A 83 16.50 24.78 -2.38
C ASP A 83 15.22 25.16 -3.13
N ARG A 84 15.15 24.87 -4.44
CA ARG A 84 13.96 25.15 -5.25
C ARG A 84 12.72 24.45 -4.72
N LEU A 85 12.88 23.22 -4.21
CA LEU A 85 11.78 22.50 -3.58
C LEU A 85 11.31 23.21 -2.32
N LEU A 86 12.24 23.62 -1.46
CA LEU A 86 11.96 24.23 -0.17
C LEU A 86 11.51 25.69 -0.29
N GLU A 87 11.84 26.39 -1.37
CA GLU A 87 11.27 27.71 -1.72
C GLU A 87 9.74 27.64 -1.86
N GLU A 88 9.22 26.57 -2.48
CA GLU A 88 7.77 26.40 -2.65
C GLU A 88 7.13 25.61 -1.50
N PHE A 89 7.86 24.69 -0.88
CA PHE A 89 7.37 23.80 0.18
C PHE A 89 8.24 23.85 1.47
N PRO A 90 8.37 25.01 2.14
CA PRO A 90 9.34 25.19 3.22
C PRO A 90 9.00 24.47 4.53
N PHE A 91 7.72 24.14 4.74
CA PHE A 91 7.17 23.82 6.06
C PHE A 91 7.35 22.35 6.50
N SER A 92 7.97 21.51 5.69
CA SER A 92 8.14 20.09 6.01
C SER A 92 9.24 19.41 5.21
N SER A 93 9.88 18.41 5.81
CA SER A 93 10.75 17.50 5.06
C SER A 93 9.99 16.81 3.93
N THR A 94 10.60 16.74 2.76
CA THR A 94 10.03 16.02 1.62
C THR A 94 10.71 14.66 1.47
N GLY A 95 9.95 13.59 1.69
CA GLY A 95 10.47 12.23 1.57
C GLY A 95 10.13 11.55 0.24
N ASN A 96 10.78 10.41 0.01
CA ASN A 96 10.59 9.56 -1.16
C ASN A 96 10.95 10.29 -2.48
N LEU A 97 11.93 11.20 -2.42
CA LEU A 97 12.64 11.67 -3.61
C LEU A 97 13.48 10.50 -4.14
N ILE A 98 13.17 10.02 -5.34
CA ILE A 98 13.85 8.86 -5.90
C ILE A 98 15.06 9.31 -6.71
N LEU A 99 16.25 8.99 -6.23
CA LEU A 99 17.53 9.29 -6.86
C LEU A 99 18.28 8.01 -7.24
N MET A 100 19.27 8.14 -8.10
CA MET A 100 20.08 7.04 -8.63
C MET A 100 21.53 7.45 -8.82
N THR A 101 22.41 6.47 -8.85
CA THR A 101 23.84 6.63 -9.10
C THR A 101 24.40 5.39 -9.82
N SER A 102 25.52 5.57 -10.51
CA SER A 102 26.34 4.51 -11.12
C SER A 102 27.81 4.60 -10.72
N ASP A 103 28.15 5.38 -9.70
CA ASP A 103 29.53 5.65 -9.29
C ASP A 103 29.66 5.81 -7.76
N GLY A 104 28.80 5.13 -7.00
CA GLY A 104 28.86 5.15 -5.53
C GLY A 104 28.43 6.49 -4.92
N TRP A 105 27.43 7.14 -5.53
CA TRP A 105 26.86 8.43 -5.13
C TRP A 105 27.80 9.63 -5.34
N GLN A 106 28.86 9.51 -6.13
CA GLN A 106 29.67 10.67 -6.51
C GLN A 106 28.86 11.59 -7.42
N THR A 107 28.27 11.04 -8.48
CA THR A 107 27.21 11.67 -9.26
C THR A 107 25.84 11.16 -8.83
N VAL A 108 24.86 12.06 -8.84
CA VAL A 108 23.50 11.78 -8.40
C VAL A 108 22.53 12.26 -9.46
N HIS A 109 21.70 11.35 -9.96
CA HIS A 109 20.69 11.65 -10.98
C HIS A 109 19.29 11.32 -10.47
N TYR A 110 18.27 11.90 -11.09
CA TYR A 110 16.89 11.54 -10.76
C TYR A 110 16.54 10.12 -11.24
N GLY A 111 15.96 9.33 -10.34
CA GLY A 111 15.67 7.91 -10.57
C GLY A 111 14.28 7.63 -11.15
N LYS A 112 13.71 8.51 -11.97
CA LYS A 112 12.37 8.35 -12.59
C LYS A 112 12.39 8.68 -14.09
N PRO A 113 11.50 8.08 -14.91
CA PRO A 113 11.46 8.33 -16.36
C PRO A 113 11.26 9.80 -16.73
N LEU A 114 12.03 10.27 -17.73
CA LEU A 114 12.05 11.67 -18.16
C LEU A 114 10.81 12.15 -18.92
N ALA A 115 10.01 11.25 -19.51
CA ALA A 115 8.98 11.65 -20.48
C ALA A 115 7.94 12.63 -19.90
N TYR A 116 7.48 12.43 -18.67
CA TYR A 116 6.53 13.37 -18.05
C TYR A 116 7.21 14.71 -17.66
N PRO A 117 8.34 14.72 -16.93
CA PRO A 117 9.07 15.95 -16.62
C PRO A 117 9.46 16.77 -17.85
N LEU A 118 9.87 16.14 -18.95
CA LEU A 118 10.28 16.83 -20.18
C LEU A 118 9.16 17.70 -20.76
N PHE A 119 7.94 17.18 -20.82
CA PHE A 119 6.77 17.94 -21.28
C PHE A 119 6.24 18.89 -20.20
N GLY A 120 6.54 18.60 -18.93
CA GLY A 120 6.19 19.40 -17.77
C GLY A 120 7.07 20.64 -17.57
N ALA A 121 8.34 20.59 -17.99
CA ALA A 121 9.34 21.61 -17.71
C ALA A 121 8.91 23.04 -18.09
N PRO A 122 8.32 23.31 -19.27
CA PRO A 122 7.86 24.67 -19.60
C PRO A 122 6.77 25.18 -18.66
N PHE A 123 5.90 24.31 -18.16
CA PHE A 123 4.84 24.70 -17.24
C PHE A 123 5.37 24.87 -15.81
N ALA A 124 6.28 24.00 -15.38
CA ALA A 124 6.97 24.12 -14.10
C ALA A 124 7.77 25.43 -14.03
N ALA A 125 8.41 25.83 -15.13
CA ALA A 125 9.11 27.11 -15.23
C ALA A 125 8.20 28.32 -15.00
N LEU A 126 6.96 28.27 -15.51
CA LEU A 126 6.01 29.39 -15.46
C LEU A 126 5.25 29.49 -14.12
N TRP A 127 4.84 28.34 -13.57
CA TRP A 127 3.89 28.29 -12.44
C TRP A 127 4.28 27.27 -11.36
N GLY A 128 5.53 26.83 -11.30
CA GLY A 128 6.00 25.87 -10.30
C GLY A 128 5.19 24.56 -10.33
N ALA A 129 4.86 24.04 -9.16
CA ALA A 129 4.09 22.80 -9.06
C ALA A 129 2.70 22.91 -9.70
N ASN A 130 2.07 24.09 -9.63
CA ASN A 130 0.75 24.34 -10.25
C ASN A 130 0.82 24.28 -11.78
N GLY A 131 1.97 24.56 -12.38
CA GLY A 131 2.20 24.37 -13.81
C GLY A 131 2.06 22.91 -14.24
N LEU A 132 2.59 21.97 -13.46
CA LEU A 132 2.45 20.54 -13.74
C LEU A 132 1.00 20.07 -13.55
N LEU A 133 0.29 20.61 -12.55
CA LEU A 133 -1.14 20.33 -12.41
C LEU A 133 -1.95 20.89 -13.59
N PHE A 134 -1.58 22.07 -14.10
CA PHE A 134 -2.19 22.65 -15.28
C PHE A 134 -1.96 21.77 -16.52
N LEU A 135 -0.74 21.29 -16.74
CA LEU A 135 -0.44 20.33 -17.83
C LEU A 135 -1.34 19.09 -17.71
N ASN A 136 -1.42 18.48 -16.52
CA ASN A 136 -2.29 17.32 -16.30
C ASN A 136 -3.75 17.64 -16.65
N MET A 137 -4.26 18.78 -16.20
CA MET A 137 -5.63 19.19 -16.49
C MET A 137 -5.84 19.47 -17.98
N ALA A 138 -4.88 20.08 -18.66
CA ALA A 138 -4.96 20.34 -20.10
C ALA A 138 -5.03 19.04 -20.90
N LEU A 139 -4.19 18.05 -20.56
CA LEU A 139 -4.25 16.71 -21.15
C LEU A 139 -5.58 16.01 -20.83
N PHE A 140 -6.10 16.18 -19.63
CA PHE A 140 -7.38 15.63 -19.20
C PHE A 140 -8.57 16.24 -19.97
N VAL A 141 -8.59 17.56 -20.13
CA VAL A 141 -9.58 18.29 -20.93
C VAL A 141 -9.47 17.89 -22.40
N ALA A 142 -8.26 17.73 -22.94
CA ALA A 142 -8.07 17.23 -24.30
C ALA A 142 -8.67 15.83 -24.48
N MET A 143 -8.46 14.90 -23.53
CA MET A 143 -9.14 13.60 -23.54
C MET A 143 -10.65 13.73 -23.47
N LEU A 144 -11.18 14.66 -22.67
CA LEU A 144 -12.62 14.89 -22.54
C LEU A 144 -13.24 15.32 -23.88
N TRP A 145 -12.60 16.25 -24.59
CA TRP A 145 -13.02 16.64 -25.94
C TRP A 145 -12.93 15.50 -26.94
N LEU A 146 -11.81 14.78 -26.96
CA LEU A 146 -11.63 13.65 -27.87
C LEU A 146 -12.64 12.53 -27.59
N ALA A 147 -12.97 12.28 -26.32
CA ALA A 147 -14.00 11.33 -25.91
C ALA A 147 -15.41 11.77 -26.35
N ALA A 148 -15.77 13.03 -26.12
CA ALA A 148 -17.05 13.57 -26.57
C ALA A 148 -17.17 13.52 -28.11
N MET A 149 -16.11 13.88 -28.84
CA MET A 149 -16.07 13.78 -30.31
C MET A 149 -16.16 12.34 -30.79
N PHE A 150 -15.50 11.39 -30.10
CA PHE A 150 -15.60 9.97 -30.40
C PHE A 150 -17.03 9.45 -30.26
N LEU A 151 -17.69 9.77 -29.15
CA LEU A 151 -19.05 9.31 -28.87
C LEU A 151 -20.10 10.03 -29.72
N ALA A 152 -19.87 11.28 -30.11
CA ALA A 152 -20.78 12.03 -30.97
C ALA A 152 -20.89 11.47 -32.40
N ARG A 153 -20.03 10.52 -32.78
CA ARG A 153 -20.20 9.71 -34.02
C ARG A 153 -21.26 8.61 -33.88
N ARG A 154 -21.79 8.39 -32.67
CA ARG A 154 -22.61 7.22 -32.28
C ARG A 154 -23.89 7.63 -31.56
N ALA A 155 -23.81 8.67 -30.73
CA ALA A 155 -24.91 9.18 -29.95
C ALA A 155 -25.12 10.67 -30.20
N SER A 156 -26.25 11.20 -29.72
CA SER A 156 -26.48 12.65 -29.78
C SER A 156 -25.36 13.40 -29.04
N PRO A 157 -25.01 14.62 -29.46
CA PRO A 157 -23.94 15.39 -28.82
C PRO A 157 -24.11 15.56 -27.31
N ALA A 158 -25.34 15.68 -26.82
CA ALA A 158 -25.63 15.75 -25.39
C ALA A 158 -25.26 14.45 -24.68
N VAL A 159 -25.76 13.30 -25.16
CA VAL A 159 -25.44 11.98 -24.58
C VAL A 159 -23.94 11.70 -24.64
N ALA A 160 -23.29 12.06 -25.75
CA ALA A 160 -21.84 11.91 -25.94
C ALA A 160 -21.05 12.72 -24.91
N ALA A 161 -21.38 14.01 -24.73
CA ALA A 161 -20.74 14.87 -23.75
C ALA A 161 -20.98 14.37 -22.31
N THR A 162 -22.23 14.03 -21.97
CA THR A 162 -22.59 13.54 -20.64
C THR A 162 -21.88 12.22 -20.31
N PHE A 163 -21.83 11.27 -21.25
CA PHE A 163 -21.13 10.00 -21.03
C PHE A 163 -19.61 10.20 -20.93
N ALA A 164 -19.01 11.08 -21.74
CA ALA A 164 -17.59 11.43 -21.64
C ALA A 164 -17.25 12.05 -20.27
N CYS A 165 -18.08 12.98 -19.78
CA CYS A 165 -17.98 13.53 -18.44
C CYS A 165 -18.11 12.44 -17.37
N GLY A 166 -19.08 11.53 -17.50
CA GLY A 166 -19.24 10.40 -16.57
C GLY A 166 -18.02 9.48 -16.53
N LEU A 167 -17.47 9.13 -17.69
CA LEU A 167 -16.30 8.26 -17.79
C LEU A 167 -15.04 8.87 -17.18
N LEU A 168 -14.80 10.15 -17.43
CA LEU A 168 -13.56 10.81 -17.01
C LEU A 168 -13.71 11.51 -15.65
N LEU A 169 -14.66 12.44 -15.51
CA LEU A 169 -14.82 13.27 -14.30
C LEU A 169 -15.37 12.47 -13.12
N LEU A 170 -16.34 11.58 -13.36
CA LEU A 170 -16.98 10.77 -12.32
C LEU A 170 -16.28 9.41 -12.12
N SER A 171 -14.96 9.46 -12.08
CA SER A 171 -14.10 8.30 -11.82
C SER A 171 -12.83 8.73 -11.08
N ALA A 172 -12.01 7.75 -10.66
CA ALA A 172 -10.71 8.04 -10.05
C ALA A 172 -9.75 8.79 -11.00
N CYS A 173 -9.97 8.75 -12.33
CA CYS A 173 -9.11 9.44 -13.31
C CYS A 173 -8.99 10.94 -13.02
N SER A 174 -10.09 11.60 -12.63
CA SER A 174 -10.09 13.04 -12.35
C SER A 174 -9.26 13.41 -11.13
N ARG A 175 -9.08 12.48 -10.17
CA ARG A 175 -8.27 12.75 -8.99
C ARG A 175 -6.82 12.91 -9.40
N TYR A 176 -6.28 11.99 -10.20
CA TYR A 176 -4.87 12.00 -10.62
C TYR A 176 -4.40 13.27 -11.35
N VAL A 177 -5.31 14.14 -11.80
CA VAL A 177 -4.95 15.49 -12.28
C VAL A 177 -4.16 16.29 -11.24
N PHE A 178 -4.50 16.11 -9.96
CA PHE A 178 -3.90 16.84 -8.83
C PHE A 178 -2.63 16.16 -8.26
N TRP A 179 -2.10 15.15 -8.93
CA TRP A 179 -0.87 14.46 -8.55
C TRP A 179 0.23 14.78 -9.56
N ILE A 180 1.41 15.16 -9.08
CA ILE A 180 2.57 15.46 -9.94
C ILE A 180 3.24 14.15 -10.34
N GLN A 181 2.54 13.37 -11.15
CA GLN A 181 2.90 12.00 -11.50
C GLN A 181 2.42 11.68 -12.93
N PRO A 182 3.00 10.68 -13.61
CA PRO A 182 2.76 10.46 -15.04
C PRO A 182 1.40 9.81 -15.36
N GLU A 183 0.52 9.56 -14.39
CA GLU A 183 -0.72 8.81 -14.62
C GLU A 183 -1.62 9.46 -15.69
N VAL A 184 -1.88 10.78 -15.61
CA VAL A 184 -2.71 11.49 -16.60
C VAL A 184 -2.00 11.64 -17.94
N PHE A 185 -0.68 11.84 -17.93
CA PHE A 185 0.14 11.84 -19.13
C PHE A 185 0.07 10.49 -19.86
N ASN A 186 0.15 9.38 -19.11
CA ASN A 186 0.00 8.03 -19.65
C ASN A 186 -1.42 7.77 -20.17
N MET A 187 -2.45 8.23 -19.44
CA MET A 187 -3.84 8.18 -19.92
C MET A 187 -3.99 8.84 -21.28
N PHE A 188 -3.43 10.05 -21.44
CA PHE A 188 -3.50 10.78 -22.70
C PHE A 188 -2.77 10.06 -23.83
N GLY A 189 -1.56 9.51 -23.58
CA GLY A 189 -0.82 8.72 -24.56
C GLY A 189 -1.59 7.49 -25.03
N VAL A 190 -2.13 6.69 -24.10
CA VAL A 190 -2.96 5.51 -24.41
C VAL A 190 -4.22 5.91 -25.17
N PHE A 191 -4.95 6.92 -24.66
CA PHE A 191 -6.21 7.36 -25.25
C PHE A 191 -6.01 7.94 -26.65
N GLY A 192 -5.01 8.79 -26.84
CA GLY A 192 -4.67 9.39 -28.13
C GLY A 192 -4.18 8.36 -29.15
N ALA A 193 -3.37 7.39 -28.72
CA ALA A 193 -2.94 6.28 -29.57
C ALA A 193 -4.15 5.48 -30.10
N LEU A 194 -5.10 5.14 -29.22
CA LEU A 194 -6.34 4.45 -29.60
C LEU A 194 -7.23 5.35 -30.46
N TYR A 195 -7.40 6.62 -30.12
CA TYR A 195 -8.28 7.53 -30.87
C TYR A 195 -7.87 7.66 -32.34
N TRP A 196 -6.56 7.71 -32.61
CA TRP A 196 -6.06 7.84 -33.97
C TRP A 196 -5.81 6.50 -34.69
N GLY A 197 -5.45 5.43 -33.96
CA GLY A 197 -5.12 4.14 -34.58
C GLY A 197 -6.24 3.07 -34.54
N PHE A 198 -7.17 3.13 -33.58
CA PHE A 198 -8.14 2.05 -33.34
C PHE A 198 -9.28 2.01 -34.36
N GLU A 199 -9.89 3.14 -34.70
CA GLU A 199 -11.05 3.16 -35.62
C GLU A 199 -10.80 3.88 -36.94
N ASN A 200 -9.76 4.70 -37.02
CA ASN A 200 -9.52 5.62 -38.15
C ASN A 200 -8.57 5.04 -39.21
N ARG A 201 -8.76 3.76 -39.58
CA ARG A 201 -7.80 2.95 -40.35
C ARG A 201 -7.64 3.30 -41.83
N ARG A 202 -8.30 4.36 -42.32
CA ARG A 202 -8.20 4.89 -43.70
C ARG A 202 -7.65 6.31 -43.78
N ARG A 203 -7.08 6.85 -42.69
CA ARG A 203 -6.53 8.21 -42.64
C ARG A 203 -5.05 8.27 -43.00
N ALA A 204 -4.57 9.50 -43.21
CA ALA A 204 -3.21 9.84 -43.61
C ALA A 204 -2.12 9.17 -42.76
N TRP A 205 -0.99 8.85 -43.41
CA TRP A 205 0.15 8.14 -42.80
C TRP A 205 0.66 8.78 -41.50
N TRP A 206 0.64 10.12 -41.40
CA TRP A 206 1.14 10.84 -40.23
C TRP A 206 0.29 10.60 -38.97
N LEU A 207 -1.02 10.32 -39.09
CA LEU A 207 -1.86 9.95 -37.94
C LEU A 207 -1.55 8.56 -37.42
N THR A 208 -1.13 7.66 -38.33
CA THR A 208 -0.66 6.33 -37.96
C THR A 208 0.66 6.41 -37.21
N VAL A 209 1.60 7.23 -37.70
CA VAL A 209 2.86 7.54 -37.00
C VAL A 209 2.57 8.17 -35.64
N LEU A 210 1.70 9.18 -35.57
CA LEU A 210 1.31 9.84 -34.32
C LEU A 210 0.71 8.85 -33.30
N SER A 211 -0.10 7.89 -33.74
CA SER A 211 -0.61 6.82 -32.86
C SER A 211 0.53 6.00 -32.23
N GLY A 212 1.55 5.67 -33.01
CA GLY A 212 2.76 5.00 -32.51
C GLY A 212 3.54 5.87 -31.52
N VAL A 213 3.78 7.13 -31.87
CA VAL A 213 4.45 8.12 -31.01
C VAL A 213 3.74 8.26 -29.66
N LEU A 214 2.41 8.40 -29.67
CA LEU A 214 1.62 8.58 -28.45
C LEU A 214 1.62 7.34 -27.55
N LEU A 215 1.71 6.13 -28.11
CA LEU A 215 1.82 4.91 -27.29
C LEU A 215 3.24 4.71 -26.73
N ALA A 216 4.28 5.20 -27.40
CA ALA A 216 5.65 5.11 -26.90
C ALA A 216 5.83 5.82 -25.55
N LEU A 217 5.15 6.96 -25.35
CA LEU A 217 5.22 7.76 -24.11
C LEU A 217 4.84 6.98 -22.83
N PRO A 218 3.63 6.36 -22.71
CA PRO A 218 3.28 5.54 -21.56
C PRO A 218 4.14 4.28 -21.47
N VAL A 219 4.55 3.68 -22.59
CA VAL A 219 5.41 2.48 -22.60
C VAL A 219 6.79 2.78 -22.01
N TYR A 220 7.37 3.94 -22.34
CA TYR A 220 8.63 4.40 -21.78
C TYR A 220 8.56 4.52 -20.25
N ASN A 221 7.44 5.05 -19.74
CA ASN A 221 7.22 5.14 -18.29
C ASN A 221 6.97 3.76 -17.66
N LYS A 222 6.20 2.91 -18.35
CA LYS A 222 5.65 1.65 -17.85
C LYS A 222 5.42 0.66 -19.02
N PRO A 223 6.29 -0.35 -19.20
CA PRO A 223 6.33 -1.16 -20.41
C PRO A 223 5.11 -2.06 -20.63
N MET A 224 4.39 -2.44 -19.57
CA MET A 224 3.18 -3.27 -19.68
C MET A 224 2.09 -2.62 -20.55
N PHE A 225 2.09 -1.29 -20.68
CA PHE A 225 1.16 -0.58 -21.57
C PHE A 225 1.40 -0.88 -23.06
N ALA A 226 2.51 -1.54 -23.43
CA ALA A 226 2.77 -1.99 -24.79
C ALA A 226 1.71 -2.99 -25.29
N ALA A 227 0.98 -3.64 -24.39
CA ALA A 227 -0.16 -4.49 -24.75
C ALA A 227 -1.23 -3.75 -25.56
N ILE A 228 -1.36 -2.42 -25.42
CA ILE A 228 -2.26 -1.59 -26.24
C ILE A 228 -1.88 -1.61 -27.73
N ALA A 229 -0.66 -2.03 -28.10
CA ALA A 229 -0.28 -2.24 -29.48
C ALA A 229 -1.06 -3.39 -30.16
N LEU A 230 -1.62 -4.35 -29.39
CA LEU A 230 -2.41 -5.47 -29.91
C LEU A 230 -3.60 -5.01 -30.77
N PRO A 231 -4.52 -4.15 -30.28
CA PRO A 231 -5.62 -3.62 -31.10
C PRO A 231 -5.19 -2.60 -32.17
N LEU A 232 -3.91 -2.22 -32.22
CA LEU A 232 -3.34 -1.25 -33.16
C LEU A 232 -2.47 -1.95 -34.20
N ALA A 233 -1.15 -2.00 -34.00
CA ALA A 233 -0.20 -2.65 -34.90
C ALA A 233 -0.51 -4.14 -35.11
N GLY A 234 -0.86 -4.88 -34.05
CA GLY A 234 -1.25 -6.29 -34.16
C GLY A 234 -2.43 -6.47 -35.12
N ALA A 235 -3.44 -5.60 -35.01
CA ALA A 235 -4.59 -5.60 -35.89
C ALA A 235 -4.25 -5.25 -37.36
N PHE A 236 -3.25 -4.40 -37.62
CA PHE A 236 -2.76 -4.11 -38.97
C PHE A 236 -2.01 -5.31 -39.56
N LEU A 237 -1.14 -5.95 -38.78
CA LEU A 237 -0.38 -7.14 -39.19
C LEU A 237 -1.31 -8.31 -39.53
N LEU A 238 -2.32 -8.56 -38.68
CA LEU A 238 -3.32 -9.60 -38.91
C LEU A 238 -4.16 -9.40 -40.18
N ARG A 239 -4.28 -8.15 -40.64
CA ARG A 239 -4.96 -7.77 -41.89
C ARG A 239 -3.99 -7.63 -43.07
N ARG A 240 -2.71 -7.98 -42.91
CA ARG A 240 -1.65 -7.83 -43.91
C ARG A 240 -1.44 -6.39 -44.39
N GLN A 241 -1.72 -5.40 -43.54
CA GLN A 241 -1.48 -3.97 -43.83
C GLN A 241 -0.05 -3.58 -43.46
N TRP A 242 0.94 -4.16 -44.15
CA TRP A 242 2.35 -4.07 -43.79
C TRP A 242 2.90 -2.65 -43.77
N ARG A 243 2.52 -1.81 -44.75
CA ARG A 243 2.94 -0.40 -44.80
C ARG A 243 2.45 0.39 -43.60
N THR A 244 1.18 0.25 -43.25
CA THR A 244 0.58 0.92 -42.08
C THR A 244 1.20 0.43 -40.78
N ALA A 245 1.42 -0.88 -40.65
CA ALA A 245 2.12 -1.45 -39.50
C ALA A 245 3.54 -0.91 -39.38
N ALA A 246 4.30 -0.88 -40.48
CA ALA A 246 5.67 -0.36 -40.51
C ALA A 246 5.74 1.12 -40.12
N LEU A 247 4.84 1.96 -40.65
CA LEU A 247 4.76 3.37 -40.28
C LEU A 247 4.42 3.56 -38.79
N TRP A 248 3.49 2.77 -38.27
CA TRP A 248 3.15 2.80 -36.85
C TRP A 248 4.34 2.40 -35.98
N ILE A 249 5.00 1.29 -36.33
CA ILE A 249 6.18 0.76 -35.60
C ILE A 249 7.33 1.75 -35.67
N ALA A 250 7.56 2.38 -36.82
CA ALA A 250 8.61 3.40 -36.97
C ALA A 250 8.37 4.60 -36.04
N GLY A 251 7.15 5.13 -35.98
CA GLY A 251 6.80 6.21 -35.05
C GLY A 251 7.02 5.81 -33.59
N PHE A 252 6.55 4.62 -33.22
CA PHE A 252 6.71 4.08 -31.87
C PHE A 252 8.20 3.88 -31.49
N ALA A 253 8.97 3.18 -32.33
CA ALA A 253 10.36 2.85 -32.07
C ALA A 253 11.25 4.10 -32.07
N ALA A 254 11.04 5.04 -33.00
CA ALA A 254 11.79 6.29 -33.06
C ALA A 254 11.60 7.13 -31.79
N THR A 255 10.36 7.21 -31.25
CA THR A 255 10.11 7.93 -30.00
C THR A 255 10.78 7.26 -28.80
N LEU A 256 10.71 5.92 -28.68
CA LEU A 256 11.41 5.22 -27.60
C LEU A 256 12.92 5.39 -27.70
N ALA A 257 13.49 5.28 -28.91
CA ALA A 257 14.91 5.47 -29.14
C ALA A 257 15.34 6.90 -28.78
N LEU A 258 14.57 7.92 -29.18
CA LEU A 258 14.84 9.31 -28.85
C LEU A 258 14.85 9.55 -27.33
N LEU A 259 13.80 9.11 -26.62
CA LEU A 259 13.73 9.27 -25.16
C LEU A 259 14.88 8.53 -24.46
N SER A 260 15.19 7.31 -24.91
CA SER A 260 16.29 6.53 -24.32
C SER A 260 17.66 7.15 -24.61
N ALA A 261 17.86 7.73 -25.80
CA ALA A 261 19.08 8.45 -26.15
C ALA A 261 19.24 9.75 -25.34
N MET A 262 18.14 10.49 -25.10
CA MET A 262 18.15 11.66 -24.22
C MET A 262 18.49 11.27 -22.77
N SER A 263 17.87 10.19 -22.26
CA SER A 263 18.19 9.64 -20.94
C SER A 263 19.68 9.28 -20.84
N LEU A 264 20.19 8.57 -21.85
CA LEU A 264 21.59 8.15 -21.91
C LEU A 264 22.53 9.36 -21.92
N GLY A 265 22.20 10.40 -22.70
CA GLY A 265 22.99 11.62 -22.80
C GLY A 265 23.07 12.42 -21.49
N TRP A 266 21.99 12.48 -20.70
CA TRP A 266 21.95 13.23 -19.45
C TRP A 266 22.38 12.44 -18.21
N THR A 267 22.14 11.13 -18.18
CA THR A 267 22.29 10.32 -16.96
C THR A 267 23.28 9.16 -17.12
N GLY A 268 23.84 8.94 -18.31
CA GLY A 268 24.64 7.77 -18.63
C GLY A 268 23.84 6.46 -18.71
N GLN A 269 22.51 6.50 -18.58
CA GLN A 269 21.65 5.31 -18.56
C GLN A 269 20.51 5.40 -19.58
N LEU A 270 20.24 4.30 -20.29
CA LEU A 270 19.16 4.22 -21.28
C LEU A 270 17.79 4.50 -20.67
N LEU A 271 17.55 4.02 -19.46
CA LEU A 271 16.38 4.33 -18.65
C LEU A 271 16.80 4.28 -17.17
N PRO A 272 16.20 5.09 -16.29
CA PRO A 272 16.50 5.05 -14.86
C PRO A 272 16.31 3.67 -14.22
N TYR A 273 15.44 2.82 -14.79
CA TYR A 273 15.22 1.48 -14.28
C TYR A 273 16.17 0.40 -14.85
N LEU A 274 16.93 0.73 -15.89
CA LEU A 274 17.83 -0.15 -16.63
C LEU A 274 19.24 0.44 -16.62
N GLY A 275 20.12 -0.12 -15.78
CA GLY A 275 21.55 0.24 -15.77
C GLY A 275 22.01 1.13 -14.62
N SER A 276 21.16 1.41 -13.61
CA SER A 276 21.64 1.97 -12.34
C SER A 276 22.12 0.87 -11.42
N ASP A 277 23.31 1.06 -10.83
CA ASP A 277 23.84 0.19 -9.79
C ASP A 277 23.02 0.33 -8.51
N VAL A 278 22.60 1.56 -8.19
CA VAL A 278 21.83 1.85 -6.98
C VAL A 278 20.73 2.89 -7.24
N ARG A 279 19.53 2.63 -6.70
CA ARG A 279 18.39 3.56 -6.63
C ARG A 279 17.87 3.62 -5.20
N ALA A 280 17.69 4.82 -4.67
CA ALA A 280 17.20 5.01 -3.31
C ALA A 280 16.09 6.05 -3.23
N ALA A 281 15.21 5.85 -2.25
CA ALA A 281 14.25 6.85 -1.81
C ALA A 281 14.90 7.66 -0.69
N VAL A 282 15.17 8.94 -0.93
CA VAL A 282 15.85 9.84 0.00
C VAL A 282 14.91 10.93 0.52
N ARG A 283 15.36 11.68 1.53
CA ARG A 283 14.64 12.82 2.11
C ARG A 283 15.40 14.13 1.89
N VAL A 284 14.66 15.17 1.55
CA VAL A 284 15.15 16.55 1.52
C VAL A 284 14.76 17.22 2.85
N CYS A 285 15.77 17.67 3.59
CA CYS A 285 15.64 18.08 4.99
C CYS A 285 15.97 19.56 5.25
N GLU A 286 16.89 20.14 4.49
CA GLU A 286 17.36 21.50 4.74
C GLU A 286 17.81 22.15 3.43
N PRO A 287 17.68 23.49 3.31
CA PRO A 287 18.25 24.22 2.19
C PRO A 287 19.77 24.07 2.13
N GLY A 288 20.33 23.99 0.93
CA GLY A 288 21.77 23.95 0.64
C GLY A 288 22.45 22.63 1.01
N GLY A 289 21.71 21.66 1.53
CA GLY A 289 22.23 20.37 2.00
C GLY A 289 22.03 19.22 1.03
N TRP A 290 22.95 18.26 1.05
CA TRP A 290 22.72 16.94 0.45
C TRP A 290 21.74 16.14 1.32
N PRO A 291 20.88 15.28 0.72
CA PRO A 291 20.05 14.35 1.47
C PRO A 291 20.87 13.54 2.49
N PRO A 292 20.43 13.39 3.76
CA PRO A 292 21.21 12.71 4.79
C PRO A 292 21.60 11.27 4.40
N GLU A 293 20.71 10.58 3.69
CA GLU A 293 20.98 9.23 3.20
C GLU A 293 22.16 9.19 2.20
N ILE A 294 22.33 10.23 1.38
CA ILE A 294 23.46 10.35 0.44
C ILE A 294 24.75 10.72 1.17
N VAL A 295 24.67 11.61 2.16
CA VAL A 295 25.82 11.98 3.00
C VAL A 295 26.38 10.76 3.72
N GLU A 296 25.50 9.95 4.32
CA GLU A 296 25.89 8.67 4.92
C GLU A 296 26.53 7.74 3.88
N ALA A 297 25.95 7.67 2.68
CA ALA A 297 26.43 6.78 1.63
C ALA A 297 27.86 7.07 1.21
N ARG A 298 28.15 8.35 0.97
CA ARG A 298 29.49 8.83 0.64
C ARG A 298 30.48 8.57 1.77
N ARG A 299 30.06 8.70 3.03
CA ARG A 299 30.92 8.43 4.19
C ARG A 299 31.32 6.95 4.30
N ILE A 300 30.34 6.06 4.13
CA ILE A 300 30.59 4.60 4.14
C ILE A 300 31.49 4.21 2.95
N ALA A 301 31.24 4.77 1.77
CA ALA A 301 32.09 4.55 0.60
C ALA A 301 33.53 5.05 0.82
N ALA A 302 33.72 6.08 1.65
CA ALA A 302 35.03 6.59 2.07
C ALA A 302 35.69 5.78 3.22
N GLY A 303 35.12 4.65 3.62
CA GLY A 303 35.71 3.75 4.62
C GLY A 303 35.31 4.04 6.07
N ALA A 304 34.35 4.94 6.31
CA ALA A 304 33.85 5.18 7.67
C ALA A 304 32.91 4.07 8.14
N ALA A 305 32.92 3.80 9.45
CA ALA A 305 31.92 2.94 10.07
C ALA A 305 30.53 3.60 9.99
N PRO A 306 29.44 2.81 9.85
CA PRO A 306 28.10 3.36 9.81
C PRO A 306 27.72 4.04 11.13
N THR A 307 27.13 5.22 11.07
CA THR A 307 26.80 6.01 12.27
C THR A 307 25.59 5.48 13.04
N THR A 308 24.68 4.77 12.36
CA THR A 308 23.56 4.05 12.97
C THR A 308 23.24 2.79 12.14
N GLY A 309 22.67 1.76 12.78
CA GLY A 309 22.22 0.55 12.07
C GLY A 309 21.15 0.81 11.00
N GLU A 310 20.32 1.86 11.18
CA GLU A 310 19.32 2.29 10.20
C GLU A 310 19.91 3.12 9.05
N ALA A 311 20.91 3.98 9.30
CA ALA A 311 21.58 4.76 8.25
C ALA A 311 22.47 3.87 7.36
N ALA A 312 23.11 2.84 7.93
CA ALA A 312 23.78 1.78 7.16
C ALA A 312 22.81 1.13 6.15
N ALA A 313 21.61 0.76 6.60
CA ALA A 313 20.57 0.13 5.79
C ALA A 313 19.95 1.06 4.73
N ALA A 314 19.92 2.38 4.97
CA ALA A 314 19.45 3.39 4.02
C ALA A 314 20.45 3.66 2.87
N VAL A 315 21.74 3.43 3.12
CA VAL A 315 22.83 3.52 2.14
C VAL A 315 23.00 2.24 1.34
N THR A 316 22.82 1.09 2.00
CA THR A 316 22.97 -0.22 1.37
C THR A 316 21.66 -0.78 0.84
N ILE A 317 20.55 -0.04 0.74
CA ILE A 317 19.20 -0.59 0.44
C ILE A 317 19.28 -1.66 -0.66
N PRO A 318 19.31 -2.95 -0.28
CA PRO A 318 19.03 -4.02 -1.19
C PRO A 318 17.52 -3.92 -1.34
N GLU A 319 17.09 -3.46 -2.51
CA GLU A 319 15.69 -3.52 -2.95
C GLU A 319 14.72 -2.70 -2.08
N SER A 320 14.14 -1.62 -2.66
CA SER A 320 12.80 -1.23 -2.24
C SER A 320 11.94 -2.50 -2.24
N PRO A 321 10.95 -2.64 -1.35
CA PRO A 321 10.07 -3.80 -1.37
C PRO A 321 9.39 -4.00 -2.73
N THR A 322 9.39 -2.99 -3.62
CA THR A 322 8.95 -3.01 -5.01
C THR A 322 9.99 -3.43 -6.06
N GLY A 323 11.23 -3.74 -5.67
CA GLY A 323 12.39 -3.96 -6.55
C GLY A 323 13.00 -2.65 -7.05
N ASN A 324 14.30 -2.43 -6.82
CA ASN A 324 15.00 -1.19 -7.21
C ASN A 324 15.42 -1.15 -8.68
N THR A 325 15.28 -2.26 -9.40
CA THR A 325 15.65 -2.41 -10.82
C THR A 325 14.47 -2.97 -11.62
N PHE A 326 14.51 -2.84 -12.95
CA PHE A 326 13.51 -3.46 -13.86
C PHE A 326 13.39 -4.99 -13.68
N SER A 327 14.23 -5.63 -12.86
CA SER A 327 14.18 -7.05 -12.49
C SER A 327 12.81 -7.48 -11.93
N TRP A 328 12.10 -6.61 -11.18
CA TRP A 328 10.75 -6.93 -10.74
C TRP A 328 9.79 -7.11 -11.92
N LEU A 329 10.12 -6.52 -13.08
CA LEU A 329 9.28 -6.60 -14.27
C LEU A 329 9.31 -8.01 -14.89
N PHE A 330 10.46 -8.68 -14.79
CA PHE A 330 10.76 -9.98 -15.42
C PHE A 330 10.89 -11.13 -14.41
N ARG A 331 10.55 -10.89 -13.13
CA ARG A 331 10.59 -11.93 -12.10
C ARG A 331 9.60 -13.05 -12.40
N VAL A 332 9.96 -14.28 -12.09
CA VAL A 332 9.00 -15.39 -12.15
C VAL A 332 7.85 -15.12 -11.17
N PRO A 333 6.59 -15.11 -11.62
CA PRO A 333 5.44 -14.92 -10.73
C PRO A 333 5.43 -15.98 -9.63
N ARG A 334 5.43 -15.55 -8.37
CA ARG A 334 5.35 -16.46 -7.20
C ARG A 334 3.92 -16.67 -6.69
N GLN A 335 2.93 -16.03 -7.30
CA GLN A 335 1.54 -16.09 -6.89
C GLN A 335 0.92 -17.44 -7.30
N SER A 336 0.25 -18.09 -6.36
CA SER A 336 -0.58 -19.27 -6.64
C SER A 336 -1.83 -18.89 -7.42
N PHE A 337 -2.41 -19.86 -8.16
CA PHE A 337 -3.65 -19.64 -8.91
C PHE A 337 -4.79 -19.11 -8.01
N GLY A 338 -4.89 -19.60 -6.77
CA GLY A 338 -5.89 -19.14 -5.80
C GLY A 338 -5.74 -17.66 -5.42
N GLU A 339 -4.50 -17.19 -5.24
CA GLU A 339 -4.22 -15.77 -4.97
C GLU A 339 -4.60 -14.88 -6.16
N VAL A 340 -4.31 -15.35 -7.37
CA VAL A 340 -4.65 -14.61 -8.59
C VAL A 340 -6.16 -14.47 -8.74
N VAL A 341 -6.93 -15.56 -8.55
CA VAL A 341 -8.40 -15.52 -8.61
C VAL A 341 -8.97 -14.61 -7.52
N GLU A 342 -8.44 -14.68 -6.30
CA GLU A 342 -8.83 -13.77 -5.22
C GLU A 342 -8.58 -12.30 -5.62
N ASN A 343 -7.40 -12.01 -6.15
CA ASN A 343 -7.00 -10.66 -6.57
C ASN A 343 -7.80 -10.16 -7.77
N VAL A 344 -8.22 -11.02 -8.69
CA VAL A 344 -9.16 -10.65 -9.77
C VAL A 344 -10.51 -10.23 -9.18
N GLY A 345 -11.03 -10.95 -8.19
CA GLY A 345 -12.25 -10.56 -7.49
C GLY A 345 -12.11 -9.18 -6.83
N TYR A 346 -11.01 -8.95 -6.13
CA TYR A 346 -10.70 -7.63 -5.55
C TYR A 346 -10.50 -6.53 -6.59
N PHE A 347 -9.86 -6.84 -7.71
CA PHE A 347 -9.68 -5.92 -8.80
C PHE A 347 -11.02 -5.46 -9.39
N LEU A 348 -12.05 -6.30 -9.40
CA LEU A 348 -13.36 -5.95 -9.95
C LEU A 348 -14.23 -5.16 -8.96
N ILE A 349 -14.33 -5.63 -7.71
CA ILE A 349 -15.29 -5.12 -6.72
C ILE A 349 -14.69 -4.74 -5.36
N GLY A 350 -13.36 -4.65 -5.27
CA GLY A 350 -12.66 -4.30 -4.03
C GLY A 350 -13.00 -2.89 -3.52
N ARG A 351 -13.02 -2.75 -2.19
CA ARG A 351 -13.34 -1.52 -1.46
C ARG A 351 -12.40 -0.35 -1.80
N HIS A 352 -11.12 -0.61 -1.92
CA HIS A 352 -10.06 0.38 -2.03
C HIS A 352 -9.56 0.59 -3.46
N ALA A 353 -9.56 -0.46 -4.28
CA ALA A 353 -8.96 -0.45 -5.61
C ALA A 353 -9.80 -1.10 -6.72
N GLY A 354 -11.07 -1.43 -6.45
CA GLY A 354 -11.94 -2.11 -7.42
C GLY A 354 -12.30 -1.28 -8.66
N LEU A 355 -12.43 -1.92 -9.81
CA LEU A 355 -12.81 -1.28 -11.07
C LEU A 355 -14.22 -0.68 -10.98
N MET A 356 -15.19 -1.43 -10.43
CA MET A 356 -16.59 -1.00 -10.34
C MET A 356 -16.79 0.25 -9.48
N PRO A 357 -16.36 0.29 -8.20
CA PRO A 357 -16.62 1.45 -7.36
C PRO A 357 -15.90 2.72 -7.84
N TYR A 358 -14.76 2.60 -8.53
CA TYR A 358 -13.95 3.76 -8.92
C TYR A 358 -14.12 4.19 -10.38
N HIS A 359 -14.67 3.32 -11.24
CA HIS A 359 -14.87 3.57 -12.68
C HIS A 359 -16.21 3.00 -13.20
N PRO A 360 -17.36 3.45 -12.66
CA PRO A 360 -18.68 2.88 -12.99
C PRO A 360 -19.00 2.96 -14.49
N PHE A 361 -18.66 4.06 -15.15
CA PHE A 361 -18.86 4.22 -16.60
C PHE A 361 -17.96 3.32 -17.45
N ALA A 362 -16.79 2.92 -16.95
CA ALA A 362 -15.94 1.94 -17.63
C ALA A 362 -16.57 0.54 -17.56
N VAL A 363 -17.17 0.18 -16.42
CA VAL A 363 -17.95 -1.06 -16.28
C VAL A 363 -19.17 -1.06 -17.19
N ILE A 364 -19.87 0.07 -17.30
CA ILE A 364 -20.98 0.23 -18.27
C ILE A 364 -20.48 0.07 -19.70
N ALA A 365 -19.35 0.68 -20.07
CA ALA A 365 -18.79 0.55 -21.41
C ALA A 365 -18.43 -0.91 -21.75
N LEU A 366 -17.83 -1.63 -20.80
CA LEU A 366 -17.55 -3.06 -20.94
C LEU A 366 -18.85 -3.88 -21.04
N GLY A 367 -19.85 -3.60 -20.21
CA GLY A 367 -21.15 -4.27 -20.25
C GLY A 367 -21.88 -4.05 -21.58
N LEU A 368 -21.88 -2.82 -22.10
CA LEU A 368 -22.43 -2.51 -23.41
C LEU A 368 -21.73 -3.30 -24.52
N PHE A 369 -20.40 -3.39 -24.48
CA PHE A 369 -19.65 -4.22 -25.43
C PHE A 369 -20.05 -5.70 -25.34
N LEU A 370 -20.11 -6.24 -24.12
CA LEU A 370 -20.40 -7.65 -23.88
C LEU A 370 -21.84 -8.03 -24.25
N PHE A 371 -22.82 -7.16 -24.01
CA PHE A 371 -24.24 -7.53 -24.13
C PHE A 371 -24.98 -6.90 -25.32
N SER A 372 -24.60 -5.71 -25.79
CA SER A 372 -25.35 -4.98 -26.83
C SER A 372 -24.51 -4.57 -28.05
N GLY A 373 -23.18 -4.71 -27.98
CA GLY A 373 -22.26 -4.23 -29.00
C GLY A 373 -21.88 -5.23 -30.08
N ARG A 374 -21.34 -4.71 -31.19
CA ARG A 374 -20.67 -5.52 -32.21
C ARG A 374 -19.35 -6.03 -31.64
N ARG A 375 -19.26 -7.34 -31.43
CA ARG A 375 -18.10 -8.03 -30.83
C ARG A 375 -17.02 -8.32 -31.86
N ASP A 376 -16.49 -7.27 -32.48
CA ASP A 376 -15.44 -7.42 -33.49
C ASP A 376 -14.08 -7.81 -32.89
N ARG A 377 -13.20 -8.31 -33.77
CA ARG A 377 -11.87 -8.79 -33.40
C ARG A 377 -11.02 -7.71 -32.72
N ASP A 378 -11.15 -6.45 -33.09
CA ASP A 378 -10.28 -5.39 -32.57
C ASP A 378 -10.67 -5.02 -31.14
N ARG A 379 -11.97 -4.96 -30.85
CA ARG A 379 -12.47 -4.76 -29.50
C ARG A 379 -12.11 -5.93 -28.58
N TRP A 380 -12.11 -7.16 -29.09
CA TRP A 380 -11.57 -8.30 -28.34
C TRP A 380 -10.07 -8.20 -28.09
N LEU A 381 -9.28 -7.75 -29.07
CA LEU A 381 -7.85 -7.47 -28.87
C LEU A 381 -7.63 -6.35 -27.83
N LEU A 382 -8.52 -5.35 -27.78
CA LEU A 382 -8.49 -4.32 -26.74
C LEU A 382 -8.83 -4.88 -25.36
N VAL A 383 -9.87 -5.72 -25.23
CA VAL A 383 -10.18 -6.41 -23.97
C VAL A 383 -9.02 -7.29 -23.53
N LEU A 384 -8.39 -8.03 -24.47
CA LEU A 384 -7.20 -8.81 -24.20
C LEU A 384 -6.04 -7.93 -23.73
N ALA A 385 -5.80 -6.78 -24.37
CA ALA A 385 -4.77 -5.83 -23.94
C ALA A 385 -5.01 -5.33 -22.52
N LEU A 386 -6.24 -4.96 -22.18
CA LEU A 386 -6.63 -4.53 -20.83
C LEU A 386 -6.45 -5.66 -19.81
N ALA A 387 -6.82 -6.90 -20.18
CA ALA A 387 -6.64 -8.08 -19.34
C ALA A 387 -5.16 -8.43 -19.13
N VAL A 388 -4.32 -8.29 -20.16
CA VAL A 388 -2.86 -8.48 -20.05
C VAL A 388 -2.26 -7.45 -19.11
N ILE A 389 -2.66 -6.19 -19.19
CA ILE A 389 -2.17 -5.11 -18.30
C ILE A 389 -2.61 -5.34 -16.85
N ALA A 390 -3.89 -5.69 -16.63
CA ALA A 390 -4.37 -6.03 -15.30
C ALA A 390 -3.67 -7.28 -14.74
N GLY A 391 -3.63 -8.34 -15.54
CA GLY A 391 -2.98 -9.61 -15.22
C GLY A 391 -1.50 -9.44 -14.89
N TYR A 392 -0.80 -8.55 -15.59
CA TYR A 392 0.57 -8.20 -15.28
C TYR A 392 0.73 -7.74 -13.82
N PHE A 393 -0.05 -6.76 -13.36
CA PHE A 393 0.05 -6.30 -11.98
C PHE A 393 -0.41 -7.35 -10.96
N LEU A 394 -1.47 -8.11 -11.28
CA LEU A 394 -2.02 -9.13 -10.39
C LEU A 394 -1.10 -10.35 -10.22
N LEU A 395 -0.37 -10.73 -11.28
CA LEU A 395 0.56 -11.87 -11.28
C LEU A 395 1.93 -11.49 -10.70
N PHE A 396 2.50 -10.39 -11.17
CA PHE A 396 3.87 -10.05 -10.83
C PHE A 396 3.94 -9.33 -9.50
N ILE A 397 2.98 -8.47 -9.13
CA ILE A 397 2.99 -7.70 -7.88
C ILE A 397 1.64 -7.80 -7.15
N GLY A 398 1.11 -9.02 -6.96
CA GLY A 398 -0.20 -9.28 -6.33
C GLY A 398 -0.43 -8.71 -4.92
N TRP A 399 0.61 -8.20 -4.26
CA TRP A 399 0.54 -7.50 -2.97
C TRP A 399 0.56 -5.96 -3.08
N ASN A 400 0.78 -5.42 -4.28
CA ASN A 400 0.91 -3.99 -4.62
C ASN A 400 0.30 -3.60 -5.98
N TRP A 401 -0.65 -4.38 -6.50
CA TRP A 401 -1.25 -4.14 -7.82
C TRP A 401 -2.05 -2.83 -7.93
N GLN A 402 -2.39 -2.21 -6.79
CA GLN A 402 -3.06 -0.91 -6.67
C GLN A 402 -2.11 0.29 -6.80
N GLY A 403 -0.80 0.11 -6.58
CA GLY A 403 0.22 1.13 -6.81
C GLY A 403 0.71 1.95 -5.61
N GLY A 404 1.07 1.27 -4.52
CA GLY A 404 1.78 1.85 -3.36
C GLY A 404 0.85 2.56 -2.37
N GLY A 405 1.42 3.26 -1.38
CA GLY A 405 0.65 3.92 -0.31
C GLY A 405 -0.10 5.20 -0.70
N GLY A 406 0.15 5.76 -1.90
CA GLY A 406 -0.46 7.02 -2.37
C GLY A 406 -1.66 6.83 -3.30
N PHE A 407 -2.30 5.67 -3.30
CA PHE A 407 -3.31 5.29 -4.30
C PHE A 407 -4.72 5.81 -3.98
N ILE A 408 -5.53 5.93 -5.04
CA ILE A 408 -6.99 6.10 -5.00
C ILE A 408 -7.55 5.24 -6.14
N GLY A 409 -8.39 4.25 -5.84
CA GLY A 409 -8.74 3.24 -6.84
C GLY A 409 -7.49 2.46 -7.27
N ASN A 410 -7.42 1.96 -8.49
CA ASN A 410 -6.20 1.30 -8.96
C ASN A 410 -5.28 2.31 -9.68
N ARG A 411 -4.25 2.82 -9.00
CA ARG A 411 -3.29 3.79 -9.57
C ARG A 411 -2.56 3.28 -10.80
N TYR A 412 -2.27 1.99 -10.86
CA TYR A 412 -1.53 1.43 -11.98
C TYR A 412 -2.42 1.20 -13.20
N PHE A 413 -3.66 0.76 -12.97
CA PHE A 413 -4.62 0.52 -14.03
C PHE A 413 -5.31 1.80 -14.51
N VAL A 414 -5.29 2.88 -13.71
CA VAL A 414 -5.92 4.18 -14.06
C VAL A 414 -5.43 4.73 -15.42
N SER A 415 -4.17 4.50 -15.76
CA SER A 415 -3.55 4.93 -17.02
C SER A 415 -4.19 4.34 -18.29
N VAL A 416 -4.96 3.25 -18.17
CA VAL A 416 -5.68 2.66 -19.32
C VAL A 416 -7.21 2.76 -19.19
N MET A 417 -7.73 3.44 -18.16
CA MET A 417 -9.18 3.59 -17.96
C MET A 417 -9.90 4.28 -19.10
N PRO A 418 -9.35 5.34 -19.71
CA PRO A 418 -10.00 5.96 -20.87
C PRO A 418 -10.14 5.01 -22.07
N ALA A 419 -9.36 3.92 -22.15
CA ALA A 419 -9.45 2.95 -23.24
C ALA A 419 -10.80 2.22 -23.29
N PHE A 420 -11.52 2.12 -22.15
CA PHE A 420 -12.86 1.52 -22.11
C PHE A 420 -13.87 2.27 -22.98
N LEU A 421 -13.65 3.55 -23.29
CA LEU A 421 -14.48 4.32 -24.22
C LEU A 421 -14.61 3.62 -25.59
N PHE A 422 -13.53 3.00 -26.07
CA PHE A 422 -13.48 2.37 -27.39
C PHE A 422 -14.26 1.04 -27.46
N LEU A 423 -14.72 0.54 -26.31
CA LEU A 423 -15.64 -0.60 -26.21
C LEU A 423 -17.10 -0.17 -26.43
N VAL A 424 -17.43 1.11 -26.23
CA VAL A 424 -18.81 1.60 -26.36
C VAL A 424 -19.35 1.36 -27.78
N PRO A 425 -20.51 0.69 -27.94
CA PRO A 425 -21.08 0.38 -29.24
C PRO A 425 -21.74 1.60 -29.89
N GLY A 426 -22.26 1.41 -31.11
CA GLY A 426 -22.89 2.48 -31.89
C GLY A 426 -24.15 3.10 -31.27
N ARG A 427 -24.83 2.44 -30.32
CA ARG A 427 -26.01 2.97 -29.62
C ARG A 427 -25.77 2.95 -28.11
N ILE A 428 -25.93 4.09 -27.46
CA ILE A 428 -25.86 4.23 -26.00
C ILE A 428 -27.30 4.27 -25.46
N PRO A 429 -27.76 3.22 -24.75
CA PRO A 429 -29.10 3.21 -24.18
C PRO A 429 -29.29 4.35 -23.15
N PRO A 430 -30.43 5.07 -23.15
CA PRO A 430 -30.62 6.21 -22.25
C PRO A 430 -30.47 5.87 -20.75
N TRP A 431 -30.84 4.65 -20.34
CA TRP A 431 -30.74 4.19 -18.95
C TRP A 431 -29.31 4.13 -18.41
N THR A 432 -28.29 4.02 -19.28
CA THR A 432 -26.90 3.92 -18.83
C THR A 432 -26.42 5.20 -18.17
N LEU A 433 -26.97 6.35 -18.55
CA LEU A 433 -26.62 7.64 -17.94
C LEU A 433 -27.09 7.69 -16.47
N PRO A 434 -28.40 7.62 -16.13
CA PRO A 434 -28.83 7.66 -14.73
C PRO A 434 -28.21 6.54 -13.90
N ALA A 435 -28.04 5.32 -14.45
CA ALA A 435 -27.36 4.23 -13.75
C ALA A 435 -25.89 4.57 -13.42
N GLY A 436 -25.14 5.11 -14.39
CA GLY A 436 -23.75 5.50 -14.20
C GLY A 436 -23.59 6.67 -13.21
N PHE A 437 -24.46 7.68 -13.29
CA PHE A 437 -24.45 8.82 -12.36
C PHE A 437 -24.85 8.38 -10.94
N LEU A 438 -25.85 7.51 -10.80
CA LEU A 438 -26.23 6.95 -9.50
C LEU A 438 -25.07 6.16 -8.88
N ALA A 439 -24.46 5.24 -9.65
CA ALA A 439 -23.31 4.47 -9.18
C ALA A 439 -22.12 5.37 -8.80
N ALA A 440 -21.81 6.37 -9.63
CA ALA A 440 -20.75 7.33 -9.32
C ALA A 440 -21.06 8.17 -8.08
N GLY A 441 -22.31 8.60 -7.89
CA GLY A 441 -22.74 9.30 -6.67
C GLY A 441 -22.54 8.46 -5.42
N LEU A 442 -22.91 7.16 -5.48
CA LEU A 442 -22.78 6.23 -4.36
C LEU A 442 -21.32 5.91 -3.99
N PHE A 443 -20.44 5.73 -4.98
CA PHE A 443 -19.09 5.22 -4.73
C PHE A 443 -17.98 6.28 -4.85
N VAL A 444 -18.10 7.22 -5.79
CA VAL A 444 -17.08 8.24 -6.08
C VAL A 444 -17.48 9.61 -5.53
N GLY A 445 -18.76 9.83 -5.17
CA GLY A 445 -19.30 11.14 -4.78
C GLY A 445 -18.50 11.87 -3.70
N ALA A 446 -18.11 11.17 -2.62
CA ALA A 446 -17.29 11.79 -1.57
C ALA A 446 -15.89 12.18 -2.06
N MET A 447 -15.29 11.40 -2.96
CA MET A 447 -14.02 11.78 -3.56
C MET A 447 -14.19 13.00 -4.47
N VAL A 448 -15.31 13.10 -5.18
CA VAL A 448 -15.65 14.24 -6.04
C VAL A 448 -15.72 15.53 -5.24
N LEU A 449 -16.42 15.49 -4.11
CA LEU A 449 -16.64 16.63 -3.23
C LEU A 449 -15.45 16.96 -2.32
N ALA A 450 -14.53 16.01 -2.11
CA ALA A 450 -13.32 16.19 -1.30
C ALA A 450 -12.05 15.66 -2.02
N PRO A 451 -11.62 16.30 -3.13
CA PRO A 451 -10.50 15.83 -3.98
C PRO A 451 -9.18 15.62 -3.24
N PHE A 452 -8.95 16.41 -2.19
CA PHE A 452 -7.70 16.41 -1.43
C PHE A 452 -7.78 15.56 -0.15
N GLY A 453 -8.88 14.84 0.06
CA GLY A 453 -9.14 14.09 1.28
C GLY A 453 -10.22 14.73 2.14
N VAL A 454 -10.79 13.94 3.03
CA VAL A 454 -11.83 14.36 3.97
C VAL A 454 -11.19 14.63 5.32
N THR A 455 -11.59 15.71 6.00
CA THR A 455 -11.18 15.97 7.38
C THR A 455 -11.84 14.96 8.31
N VAL A 456 -11.05 14.00 8.80
CA VAL A 456 -11.50 12.92 9.67
C VAL A 456 -10.40 12.56 10.66
N PRO A 457 -10.72 11.92 11.80
CA PRO A 457 -9.71 11.33 12.68
C PRO A 457 -8.81 10.38 11.88
N ALA A 458 -7.49 10.53 11.98
CA ALA A 458 -6.48 9.87 11.12
C ALA A 458 -6.76 10.08 9.60
N PRO A 459 -6.59 11.31 9.08
CA PRO A 459 -6.90 11.63 7.69
C PRO A 459 -5.97 10.88 6.72
N THR A 460 -6.55 10.31 5.67
CA THR A 460 -5.80 9.61 4.61
C THR A 460 -6.48 9.76 3.27
N LEU A 461 -5.76 9.46 2.18
CA LEU A 461 -6.34 9.38 0.82
C LEU A 461 -7.41 8.28 0.69
N GLN A 462 -7.56 7.42 1.69
CA GLN A 462 -8.56 6.36 1.75
C GLN A 462 -9.77 6.72 2.62
N ALA A 463 -9.85 7.96 3.13
CA ALA A 463 -10.93 8.38 4.02
C ALA A 463 -12.33 8.24 3.40
N HIS A 464 -12.48 8.35 2.07
CA HIS A 464 -13.75 8.14 1.38
C HIS A 464 -14.30 6.72 1.54
N THR A 465 -13.45 5.72 1.78
CA THR A 465 -13.89 4.33 2.02
C THR A 465 -14.63 4.14 3.35
N ARG A 466 -14.66 5.19 4.18
CA ARG A 466 -15.53 5.27 5.36
C ARG A 466 -16.99 5.46 4.97
N ASN A 467 -17.37 5.68 3.73
CA ASN A 467 -18.77 5.76 3.33
C ASN A 467 -19.45 4.39 3.35
N ALA A 468 -20.73 4.36 3.73
CA ALA A 468 -21.48 3.12 3.88
C ALA A 468 -21.44 2.20 2.63
N PRO A 469 -21.63 2.69 1.39
CA PRO A 469 -21.58 1.82 0.20
C PRO A 469 -20.26 1.07 0.04
N LEU A 470 -19.13 1.73 0.30
CA LEU A 470 -17.80 1.12 0.17
C LEU A 470 -17.50 0.14 1.31
N ARG A 471 -18.06 0.33 2.52
CA ARG A 471 -17.89 -0.61 3.64
C ARG A 471 -18.51 -2.00 3.36
N TYR A 472 -19.51 -2.09 2.49
CA TYR A 472 -20.10 -3.37 2.10
C TYR A 472 -19.26 -4.13 1.06
N LEU A 473 -18.30 -3.47 0.43
CA LEU A 473 -17.41 -4.12 -0.52
C LEU A 473 -16.29 -4.91 0.20
N PRO A 474 -15.78 -5.98 -0.43
CA PRO A 474 -14.70 -6.79 0.12
C PRO A 474 -13.47 -5.94 0.41
N PHE A 475 -12.90 -6.14 1.60
CA PHE A 475 -11.59 -5.61 1.94
C PHE A 475 -10.50 -6.45 1.25
N GLU A 476 -9.58 -5.79 0.56
CA GLU A 476 -8.50 -6.41 -0.20
C GLU A 476 -7.33 -6.86 0.70
N PHE A 477 -7.43 -8.04 1.32
CA PHE A 477 -6.42 -8.57 2.26
C PHE A 477 -5.04 -8.82 1.65
N SER A 478 -4.98 -8.99 0.33
CA SER A 478 -3.73 -9.13 -0.42
C SER A 478 -2.90 -7.86 -0.43
N LEU A 479 -3.52 -6.68 -0.23
CA LEU A 479 -2.79 -5.42 -0.22
C LEU A 479 -1.92 -5.34 1.04
N ARG A 480 -0.61 -5.17 0.82
CA ARG A 480 0.35 -5.03 1.91
C ARG A 480 0.06 -3.80 2.77
N ASN A 481 -0.17 -2.66 2.10
CA ASN A 481 -0.43 -1.37 2.74
C ASN A 481 -1.74 -0.76 2.25
N VAL A 482 -2.65 -0.48 3.18
CA VAL A 482 -3.85 0.34 2.96
C VAL A 482 -3.76 1.53 3.92
N PRO A 483 -3.58 2.77 3.43
CA PRO A 483 -3.50 3.95 4.28
C PRO A 483 -4.66 4.04 5.27
N GLY A 484 -4.36 4.29 6.54
CA GLY A 484 -5.35 4.44 7.61
C GLY A 484 -5.78 3.12 8.26
N TYR A 485 -5.14 2.00 7.90
CA TYR A 485 -5.26 0.73 8.60
C TYR A 485 -3.96 0.39 9.32
N GLU A 486 -4.06 -0.11 10.55
CA GLU A 486 -2.95 -0.69 11.28
C GLU A 486 -2.92 -2.21 11.04
N ARG A 487 -1.76 -2.71 10.62
CA ARG A 487 -1.47 -4.14 10.50
C ARG A 487 -0.37 -4.50 11.50
N ARG A 488 -0.65 -5.37 12.46
CA ARG A 488 0.30 -5.80 13.50
C ARG A 488 0.35 -7.31 13.60
N SER A 489 1.55 -7.86 13.75
CA SER A 489 1.75 -9.28 14.05
C SER A 489 1.78 -9.48 15.55
N ILE A 490 0.93 -10.34 16.09
CA ILE A 490 0.86 -10.67 17.50
C ILE A 490 0.70 -12.17 17.62
N ALA A 491 1.65 -12.82 18.30
CA ALA A 491 1.61 -14.24 18.62
C ALA A 491 1.15 -15.15 17.45
N GLY A 492 1.87 -15.08 16.33
CA GLY A 492 1.61 -15.92 15.16
C GLY A 492 0.45 -15.47 14.26
N MET A 493 -0.29 -14.42 14.63
CA MET A 493 -1.41 -13.89 13.85
C MET A 493 -1.16 -12.46 13.39
N THR A 494 -1.81 -12.07 12.29
CA THR A 494 -1.82 -10.70 11.80
C THR A 494 -3.18 -10.07 12.05
N ILE A 495 -3.19 -9.01 12.87
CA ILE A 495 -4.37 -8.21 13.16
C ILE A 495 -4.39 -7.01 12.23
N LEU A 496 -5.55 -6.73 11.66
CA LEU A 496 -5.79 -5.62 10.76
C LEU A 496 -7.06 -4.87 11.16
N GLY A 497 -6.94 -3.57 11.42
CA GLY A 497 -8.05 -2.71 11.80
C GLY A 497 -7.85 -1.28 11.32
N ARG A 498 -8.93 -0.50 11.27
CA ARG A 498 -8.85 0.93 10.90
C ARG A 498 -8.26 1.72 12.07
N ALA A 499 -7.21 2.52 11.83
CA ALA A 499 -6.41 3.17 12.87
C ALA A 499 -7.18 4.17 13.75
N ASP A 500 -8.28 4.74 13.25
CA ASP A 500 -9.18 5.62 14.01
C ASP A 500 -10.22 4.85 14.85
N ARG A 501 -10.30 3.53 14.71
CA ARG A 501 -11.27 2.66 15.41
C ARG A 501 -10.63 1.59 16.27
N VAL A 502 -9.41 1.19 15.94
CA VAL A 502 -8.68 0.09 16.56
C VAL A 502 -7.21 0.47 16.63
N LEU A 503 -6.63 0.38 17.84
CA LEU A 503 -5.21 0.59 18.09
C LEU A 503 -4.64 -0.59 18.89
N GLU A 504 -3.44 -1.05 18.57
CA GLU A 504 -2.74 -2.08 19.36
C GLU A 504 -1.84 -1.43 20.42
N ARG A 505 -2.02 -1.76 21.70
CA ARG A 505 -1.26 -1.17 22.82
C ARG A 505 -0.91 -2.22 23.86
N GLY A 506 0.40 -2.42 24.09
CA GLY A 506 0.88 -3.29 25.17
C GLY A 506 0.32 -4.71 25.08
N GLY A 507 0.09 -5.17 23.84
CA GLY A 507 -0.52 -6.45 23.55
C GLY A 507 -2.04 -6.51 23.62
N SER A 508 -2.72 -5.42 23.96
CA SER A 508 -4.18 -5.34 23.92
C SER A 508 -4.66 -4.51 22.72
N TRP A 509 -5.94 -4.65 22.37
CA TRP A 509 -6.59 -3.87 21.32
C TRP A 509 -7.56 -2.88 21.93
N TRP A 510 -7.24 -1.61 21.73
CA TRP A 510 -8.11 -0.51 22.08
C TRP A 510 -9.13 -0.33 20.99
N VAL A 511 -10.40 -0.44 21.36
CA VAL A 511 -11.54 -0.28 20.47
C VAL A 511 -12.21 1.06 20.76
N ALA A 512 -12.44 1.83 19.70
CA ALA A 512 -13.07 3.14 19.82
C ALA A 512 -14.49 3.05 20.40
N ALA A 513 -14.83 4.04 21.20
CA ALA A 513 -16.17 4.21 21.74
C ALA A 513 -17.17 4.59 20.64
N ARG A 514 -18.43 4.22 20.83
CA ARG A 514 -19.59 4.55 19.97
C ARG A 514 -19.46 4.04 18.54
N GLY A 515 -20.38 3.17 18.15
CA GLY A 515 -20.49 2.61 16.80
C GLY A 515 -19.62 1.37 16.56
N PRO A 516 -19.68 0.79 15.36
CA PRO A 516 -19.02 -0.45 15.04
C PRO A 516 -17.53 -0.27 14.73
N SER A 517 -16.72 -1.16 15.27
CA SER A 517 -15.31 -1.33 14.94
C SER A 517 -15.10 -2.73 14.36
N GLU A 518 -14.40 -2.81 13.23
CA GLU A 518 -14.08 -4.07 12.56
C GLU A 518 -12.59 -4.38 12.76
N LEU A 519 -12.32 -5.58 13.27
CA LEU A 519 -10.98 -6.16 13.37
C LEU A 519 -10.95 -7.42 12.51
N PHE A 520 -9.92 -7.55 11.69
CA PHE A 520 -9.63 -8.76 10.93
C PHE A 520 -8.44 -9.47 11.56
N ILE A 521 -8.58 -10.75 11.84
CA ILE A 521 -7.60 -11.59 12.50
C ILE A 521 -7.20 -12.66 11.48
N GLU A 522 -6.04 -12.49 10.85
CA GLU A 522 -5.46 -13.44 9.90
C GLU A 522 -4.51 -14.40 10.65
N SER A 523 -4.71 -15.70 10.47
CA SER A 523 -3.96 -16.76 11.17
C SER A 523 -3.66 -17.93 10.23
N ARG A 524 -2.67 -18.77 10.55
CA ARG A 524 -2.35 -19.99 9.78
C ARG A 524 -3.32 -21.14 10.06
N HIS A 525 -3.95 -21.13 11.23
CA HIS A 525 -4.85 -22.18 11.69
C HIS A 525 -6.27 -21.64 11.77
N ARG A 526 -7.23 -22.45 11.35
CA ARG A 526 -8.64 -22.14 11.54
C ARG A 526 -8.96 -22.29 13.03
N PHE A 527 -9.76 -21.38 13.57
CA PHE A 527 -10.37 -21.53 14.88
C PHE A 527 -11.86 -21.29 14.83
N ASP A 528 -12.62 -22.07 15.59
CA ASP A 528 -14.08 -21.96 15.66
C ASP A 528 -14.54 -21.19 16.92
N SER A 529 -13.60 -20.77 17.77
CA SER A 529 -13.86 -19.87 18.89
C SER A 529 -12.73 -18.88 19.12
N LEU A 530 -13.08 -17.72 19.68
CA LEU A 530 -12.19 -16.62 20.01
C LEU A 530 -12.46 -16.18 21.45
N THR A 531 -11.55 -16.49 22.36
CA THR A 531 -11.67 -16.09 23.77
C THR A 531 -10.85 -14.83 24.03
N LEU A 532 -11.52 -13.85 24.63
CA LEU A 532 -11.00 -12.51 24.90
C LEU A 532 -11.14 -12.19 26.39
N PHE A 533 -10.17 -11.50 26.95
CA PHE A 533 -10.43 -10.61 28.07
C PHE A 533 -10.93 -9.27 27.54
N VAL A 534 -12.05 -8.83 28.09
CA VAL A 534 -12.71 -7.58 27.74
C VAL A 534 -12.76 -6.71 28.98
N THR A 535 -12.25 -5.50 28.86
CA THR A 535 -12.26 -4.49 29.92
C THR A 535 -12.87 -3.21 29.37
N SER A 536 -13.70 -2.53 30.16
CA SER A 536 -14.18 -1.20 29.80
C SER A 536 -13.59 -0.13 30.72
N PRO A 537 -13.10 1.01 30.19
CA PRO A 537 -12.58 2.09 31.03
C PRO A 537 -13.69 2.91 31.70
N VAL A 538 -14.96 2.67 31.36
CA VAL A 538 -16.11 3.42 31.89
C VAL A 538 -17.24 2.49 32.31
N ALA A 539 -18.06 2.96 33.24
CA ALA A 539 -19.29 2.30 33.63
C ALA A 539 -20.44 3.32 33.81
N PRO A 540 -21.70 2.95 33.53
CA PRO A 540 -22.06 1.71 32.85
C PRO A 540 -21.59 1.69 31.39
N ASN A 541 -21.25 0.53 30.85
CA ASN A 541 -21.01 0.38 29.41
C ASN A 541 -21.55 -0.95 28.91
N ARG A 542 -22.18 -0.92 27.74
CA ARG A 542 -22.56 -2.13 27.01
C ARG A 542 -21.68 -2.29 25.78
N LEU A 543 -21.16 -3.49 25.63
CA LEU A 543 -20.37 -3.94 24.49
C LEU A 543 -21.14 -5.06 23.81
N ARG A 544 -21.27 -4.98 22.48
CA ARG A 544 -21.79 -6.07 21.66
C ARG A 544 -20.66 -6.59 20.78
N LEU A 545 -20.23 -7.81 21.06
CA LEU A 545 -19.16 -8.48 20.32
C LEU A 545 -19.73 -9.56 19.43
N ARG A 546 -19.20 -9.69 18.21
CA ARG A 546 -19.60 -10.77 17.30
C ARG A 546 -18.43 -11.20 16.44
N LEU A 547 -18.14 -12.50 16.48
CA LEU A 547 -17.32 -13.14 15.46
C LEU A 547 -18.23 -13.51 14.28
N ASP A 548 -17.83 -13.16 13.07
CA ASP A 548 -18.62 -13.40 11.86
C ASP A 548 -19.14 -14.85 11.77
N GLY A 549 -20.41 -15.01 11.36
CA GLY A 549 -21.09 -16.31 11.31
C GLY A 549 -21.64 -16.81 12.66
N GLY A 550 -21.17 -16.28 13.78
CA GLY A 550 -21.65 -16.61 15.12
C GLY A 550 -22.70 -15.65 15.69
N PRO A 551 -23.28 -16.00 16.85
CA PRO A 551 -24.18 -15.11 17.58
C PRO A 551 -23.44 -13.89 18.13
N ALA A 552 -24.17 -12.80 18.35
CA ALA A 552 -23.63 -11.66 19.09
C ALA A 552 -23.69 -11.93 20.60
N VAL A 553 -22.64 -11.57 21.32
CA VAL A 553 -22.56 -11.62 22.78
C VAL A 553 -22.58 -10.19 23.30
N ASP A 554 -23.56 -9.89 24.16
CA ASP A 554 -23.65 -8.63 24.88
C ASP A 554 -22.96 -8.77 26.24
N VAL A 555 -22.13 -7.78 26.57
CA VAL A 555 -21.38 -7.72 27.83
C VAL A 555 -21.65 -6.38 28.47
N GLU A 556 -22.12 -6.40 29.71
CA GLU A 556 -22.41 -5.21 30.49
C GLU A 556 -21.37 -5.01 31.58
N PHE A 557 -20.90 -3.77 31.70
CA PHE A 557 -19.96 -3.34 32.72
C PHE A 557 -20.68 -2.39 33.65
N ALA A 558 -21.02 -2.88 34.85
CA ALA A 558 -21.51 -2.04 35.95
C ALA A 558 -20.37 -1.31 36.68
N GLU A 559 -19.15 -1.81 36.57
CA GLU A 559 -17.94 -1.26 37.19
C GLU A 559 -16.85 -1.07 36.12
N ALA A 560 -16.17 0.08 36.15
CA ALA A 560 -15.07 0.37 35.24
C ALA A 560 -13.82 -0.43 35.63
N GLY A 561 -13.00 -0.80 34.64
CA GLY A 561 -11.75 -1.54 34.85
C GLY A 561 -11.91 -3.03 35.16
N ARG A 562 -13.12 -3.50 35.47
CA ARG A 562 -13.40 -4.92 35.67
C ARG A 562 -13.13 -5.69 34.38
N ARG A 563 -12.32 -6.74 34.48
CA ARG A 563 -12.02 -7.64 33.36
C ARG A 563 -13.05 -8.77 33.32
N GLN A 564 -13.62 -9.03 32.15
CA GLN A 564 -14.52 -10.16 31.92
C GLN A 564 -13.98 -11.05 30.81
N ARG A 565 -14.07 -12.38 30.99
CA ARG A 565 -13.70 -13.36 29.95
C ARG A 565 -14.90 -13.63 29.07
N VAL A 566 -14.72 -13.50 27.76
CA VAL A 566 -15.78 -13.66 26.77
C VAL A 566 -15.30 -14.63 25.69
N THR A 567 -16.05 -15.69 25.44
CA THR A 567 -15.79 -16.62 24.32
C THR A 567 -16.81 -16.35 23.23
N LEU A 568 -16.31 -16.08 22.03
CA LEU A 568 -17.12 -15.90 20.83
C LEU A 568 -16.97 -17.14 19.96
N VAL A 569 -18.05 -17.80 19.62
CA VAL A 569 -18.04 -18.95 18.71
C VAL A 569 -18.33 -18.52 17.28
N SER A 570 -17.79 -19.24 16.31
CA SER A 570 -18.07 -19.06 14.89
C SER A 570 -18.03 -20.40 14.16
N PRO A 571 -18.99 -20.66 13.26
CA PRO A 571 -19.01 -21.89 12.47
C PRO A 571 -17.88 -21.96 11.42
N GLY A 572 -17.13 -20.88 11.20
CA GLY A 572 -15.99 -20.87 10.29
C GLY A 572 -15.39 -19.48 10.03
N PRO A 573 -14.29 -19.41 9.29
CA PRO A 573 -13.62 -18.14 9.00
C PRO A 573 -14.50 -17.22 8.16
N HIS A 574 -14.31 -15.91 8.32
CA HIS A 574 -14.88 -14.92 7.39
C HIS A 574 -14.37 -15.16 5.97
N LYS A 575 -13.09 -15.52 5.83
CA LYS A 575 -12.48 -15.88 4.56
C LYS A 575 -11.32 -16.86 4.75
N ALA A 576 -11.30 -17.93 3.96
CA ALA A 576 -10.12 -18.76 3.78
C ALA A 576 -9.32 -18.27 2.56
N ARG A 577 -7.99 -18.22 2.69
CA ARG A 577 -7.08 -17.70 1.68
C ARG A 577 -5.94 -18.71 1.46
N ARG A 578 -5.31 -18.64 0.29
CA ARG A 578 -4.00 -19.26 0.05
C ARG A 578 -3.01 -18.12 -0.09
N ARG A 579 -1.85 -18.23 0.55
CA ARG A 579 -0.80 -17.23 0.48
C ARG A 579 0.56 -17.89 0.63
N ASP A 580 1.49 -17.59 -0.28
CA ASP A 580 2.87 -18.08 -0.23
C ASP A 580 2.96 -19.62 -0.07
N GLY A 581 2.07 -20.36 -0.73
CA GLY A 581 2.00 -21.83 -0.65
C GLY A 581 1.27 -22.41 0.57
N HIS A 582 0.87 -21.57 1.53
CA HIS A 582 0.14 -22.00 2.73
C HIS A 582 -1.31 -21.52 2.72
N ARG A 583 -2.17 -22.12 3.56
CA ARG A 583 -3.52 -21.61 3.81
C ARG A 583 -3.48 -20.61 4.96
N SER A 584 -4.21 -19.51 4.83
CA SER A 584 -4.49 -18.60 5.95
C SER A 584 -5.99 -18.41 6.12
N TYR A 585 -6.41 -18.13 7.34
CA TYR A 585 -7.80 -17.96 7.72
C TYR A 585 -7.98 -16.58 8.33
N VAL A 586 -8.90 -15.82 7.75
CA VAL A 586 -9.27 -14.49 8.22
C VAL A 586 -10.59 -14.60 8.96
N HIS A 587 -10.58 -14.20 10.22
CA HIS A 587 -11.76 -14.06 11.05
C HIS A 587 -12.08 -12.58 11.23
N ARG A 588 -13.35 -12.19 11.13
CA ARG A 588 -13.78 -10.80 11.35
C ARG A 588 -14.48 -10.70 12.69
N LEU A 589 -13.90 -9.92 13.59
CA LEU A 589 -14.48 -9.53 14.86
C LEU A 589 -15.12 -8.14 14.73
N ARG A 590 -16.41 -8.04 15.06
CA ARG A 590 -17.14 -6.79 15.17
C ARG A 590 -17.39 -6.45 16.63
N VAL A 591 -17.12 -5.21 16.98
CA VAL A 591 -17.25 -4.72 18.35
C VAL A 591 -17.99 -3.40 18.30
N GLU A 592 -19.12 -3.34 18.98
CA GLU A 592 -19.92 -2.12 19.16
C GLU A 592 -19.92 -1.74 20.64
N THR A 593 -19.60 -0.49 20.93
CA THR A 593 -19.56 0.06 22.29
C THR A 593 -20.58 1.18 22.40
N THR A 594 -21.24 1.32 23.55
CA THR A 594 -22.21 2.40 23.79
C THR A 594 -21.55 3.66 24.36
N ARG A 595 -20.54 3.48 25.23
CA ARG A 595 -19.79 4.54 25.91
C ARG A 595 -18.29 4.30 25.85
N GLY A 596 -17.54 5.32 26.28
CA GLY A 596 -16.09 5.29 26.43
C GLY A 596 -15.58 6.57 27.08
N ALA A 597 -14.26 6.64 27.27
CA ALA A 597 -13.57 7.79 27.83
C ALA A 597 -12.44 8.25 26.89
N PRO A 598 -12.09 9.55 26.89
CA PRO A 598 -10.86 9.98 26.24
C PRO A 598 -9.68 9.37 27.00
N THR A 599 -8.84 8.64 26.28
CA THR A 599 -7.60 8.07 26.82
C THR A 599 -6.45 8.69 26.06
N ILE A 600 -5.62 9.43 26.79
CA ILE A 600 -4.39 10.00 26.25
C ILE A 600 -3.35 8.90 26.20
N TRP A 601 -2.69 8.79 25.06
CA TRP A 601 -1.56 7.88 24.89
C TRP A 601 -0.51 8.55 24.03
N THR A 602 0.74 8.22 24.31
CA THR A 602 1.87 8.82 23.63
C THR A 602 2.22 8.00 22.38
N ARG A 603 2.01 8.60 21.20
CA ARG A 603 2.51 8.05 19.95
C ARG A 603 3.99 8.34 19.83
N VAL A 604 4.80 7.31 20.06
CA VAL A 604 6.21 7.32 19.66
C VAL A 604 6.26 7.11 18.15
N ARG A 605 6.77 8.08 17.38
CA ARG A 605 7.13 7.86 15.97
C ARG A 605 8.65 7.73 15.81
N PRO A 606 9.12 7.09 14.73
CA PRO A 606 10.55 6.89 14.49
C PRO A 606 11.28 8.23 14.48
N PRO A 607 12.54 8.32 14.95
CA PRO A 607 13.31 9.57 15.02
C PRO A 607 13.09 10.49 13.81
N ALA A 608 12.98 11.80 14.07
CA ALA A 608 13.01 12.80 13.02
C ALA A 608 14.21 12.57 12.12
N PRO A 609 14.01 12.25 10.84
CA PRO A 609 15.14 12.06 9.95
C PRO A 609 15.83 13.38 9.60
N CYS A 610 15.14 14.50 9.83
CA CYS A 610 15.63 15.84 9.59
C CYS A 610 15.70 16.57 10.93
N ALA A 611 16.91 16.90 11.40
CA ALA A 611 17.11 17.63 12.66
C ALA A 611 16.51 19.05 12.60
N ALA A 612 16.53 19.68 11.42
CA ALA A 612 15.96 21.01 11.18
C ALA A 612 14.44 21.08 11.37
N TYR A 613 13.73 19.98 11.17
CA TYR A 613 12.30 19.87 11.43
C TYR A 613 12.09 19.17 12.78
N ALA A 614 12.27 19.92 13.85
CA ALA A 614 11.94 19.46 15.19
C ALA A 614 10.46 19.03 15.22
N TRP A 615 10.20 17.74 15.34
CA TRP A 615 8.88 17.24 15.68
C TRP A 615 9.00 16.41 16.95
N ASN A 616 7.99 16.52 17.82
CA ASN A 616 8.01 15.82 19.08
C ASN A 616 7.88 14.32 18.82
N ARG A 617 8.97 13.56 19.09
CA ARG A 617 9.04 12.10 18.92
C ARG A 617 7.85 11.39 19.55
N GLU A 618 7.36 11.99 20.62
CA GLU A 618 6.28 11.55 21.46
C GLU A 618 5.11 12.52 21.31
N THR A 619 4.13 12.15 20.49
CA THR A 619 2.93 12.97 20.35
C THR A 619 1.82 12.38 21.21
N ASP A 620 1.37 13.12 22.21
CA ASP A 620 0.16 12.74 22.95
C ASP A 620 -1.06 12.82 22.04
N GLU A 621 -1.69 11.67 21.83
CA GLU A 621 -2.90 11.53 21.05
C GLU A 621 -4.04 11.10 21.96
N THR A 622 -5.21 11.70 21.75
CA THR A 622 -6.42 11.25 22.44
C THR A 622 -7.09 10.18 21.60
N PHE A 623 -7.26 8.99 22.16
CA PHE A 623 -8.12 7.95 21.62
C PHE A 623 -9.37 7.80 22.48
N TYR A 624 -10.54 7.90 21.88
CA TYR A 624 -11.79 7.77 22.62
C TYR A 624 -12.08 6.27 22.85
N LEU A 625 -11.57 5.72 23.95
CA LEU A 625 -11.55 4.29 24.26
C LEU A 625 -12.90 3.80 24.80
N GLY A 626 -13.52 2.86 24.08
CA GLY A 626 -14.74 2.18 24.52
C GLY A 626 -14.46 0.88 25.26
N ALA A 627 -13.47 0.12 24.79
CA ALA A 627 -13.09 -1.16 25.37
C ALA A 627 -11.64 -1.52 25.05
N GLU A 628 -11.00 -2.25 25.96
CA GLU A 628 -9.75 -2.94 25.74
C GLU A 628 -10.02 -4.45 25.56
N LEU A 629 -9.48 -5.04 24.50
CA LEU A 629 -9.62 -6.45 24.18
C LEU A 629 -8.24 -7.12 24.20
N ARG A 630 -8.07 -8.20 24.96
CA ARG A 630 -6.85 -9.01 24.95
C ARG A 630 -7.18 -10.44 24.53
N PHE A 631 -6.55 -10.91 23.46
CA PHE A 631 -6.86 -12.21 22.89
C PHE A 631 -6.10 -13.36 23.50
N LEU A 632 -6.83 -14.26 24.15
CA LEU A 632 -6.24 -15.39 24.85
C LEU A 632 -5.91 -16.51 23.87
N GLY A 633 -6.90 -17.01 23.14
CA GLY A 633 -6.76 -18.16 22.25
C GLY A 633 -8.13 -18.63 21.78
N SER A 634 -8.18 -19.73 21.04
CA SER A 634 -9.43 -20.49 20.90
C SER A 634 -9.65 -21.36 22.14
N GLU A 635 -10.89 -21.71 22.41
CA GLU A 635 -11.23 -22.63 23.51
C GLU A 635 -10.59 -24.01 23.33
N GLU A 636 -10.59 -24.53 22.10
CA GLU A 636 -9.88 -25.77 21.74
C GLU A 636 -8.39 -25.69 22.09
N HIS A 637 -7.75 -24.58 21.75
CA HIS A 637 -6.34 -24.36 22.06
C HIS A 637 -6.13 -24.30 23.57
N MET A 638 -6.89 -23.46 24.27
CA MET A 638 -6.76 -23.27 25.73
C MET A 638 -6.96 -24.56 26.54
N ASN A 639 -7.79 -25.48 26.03
CA ASN A 639 -8.08 -26.77 26.67
C ASN A 639 -7.22 -27.92 26.12
N ALA A 640 -6.23 -27.65 25.27
CA ALA A 640 -5.36 -28.69 24.72
C ALA A 640 -4.46 -29.31 25.82
N GLU A 641 -4.34 -30.63 25.80
CA GLU A 641 -3.48 -31.40 26.73
C GLU A 641 -2.01 -31.30 26.32
N VAL A 642 -1.40 -30.14 26.55
CA VAL A 642 -0.01 -29.83 26.18
C VAL A 642 1.03 -30.31 27.19
N PHE A 643 0.59 -30.80 28.35
CA PHE A 643 1.42 -31.01 29.55
C PHE A 643 2.23 -32.33 29.53
N ALA A 644 2.98 -32.56 28.46
CA ALA A 644 4.01 -33.58 28.40
C ALA A 644 5.22 -33.01 27.64
N ALA A 645 6.34 -32.91 28.34
CA ALA A 645 7.54 -32.25 27.84
C ALA A 645 8.79 -32.79 28.50
N ARG A 646 9.92 -32.63 27.82
CA ARG A 646 11.25 -32.84 28.39
C ARG A 646 12.10 -31.60 28.20
N ILE A 647 12.64 -31.11 29.31
CA ILE A 647 13.54 -29.95 29.38
C ILE A 647 14.94 -30.46 29.71
N GLY A 648 15.93 -30.04 28.95
CA GLY A 648 17.32 -30.48 29.12
C GLY A 648 18.32 -29.37 28.82
N THR A 649 19.57 -29.61 29.17
CA THR A 649 20.68 -28.70 28.89
C THR A 649 21.23 -28.95 27.49
N VAL A 650 21.65 -27.89 26.79
CA VAL A 650 22.35 -27.99 25.50
C VAL A 650 23.73 -27.36 25.67
N GLY A 651 24.74 -28.19 25.92
CA GLY A 651 26.10 -27.75 26.20
C GLY A 651 26.38 -27.53 27.69
N LEU A 652 27.49 -26.85 27.99
CA LEU A 652 27.94 -26.61 29.37
C LEU A 652 27.13 -25.48 30.02
N MET A 653 26.53 -25.78 31.18
CA MET A 653 25.84 -24.79 32.00
C MET A 653 26.81 -24.17 33.00
N PRO A 654 26.69 -22.86 33.31
CA PRO A 654 27.54 -22.22 34.30
C PRO A 654 27.25 -22.77 35.71
N ALA A 655 28.29 -23.20 36.40
CA ALA A 655 28.21 -23.56 37.82
C ALA A 655 28.28 -22.32 38.74
N THR A 656 28.86 -21.22 38.24
CA THR A 656 29.00 -19.95 38.96
C THR A 656 28.54 -18.78 38.08
N LEU A 657 27.93 -17.77 38.71
CA LEU A 657 27.53 -16.52 38.06
C LEU A 657 27.87 -15.32 38.96
N PRO A 658 28.35 -14.19 38.42
CA PRO A 658 28.46 -12.96 39.20
C PRO A 658 27.08 -12.45 39.64
N ALA A 659 26.99 -11.83 40.81
CA ALA A 659 25.75 -11.25 41.31
C ALA A 659 25.20 -10.19 40.35
N GLY A 660 23.91 -10.29 40.03
CA GLY A 660 23.21 -9.40 39.10
C GLY A 660 23.55 -9.61 37.62
N ALA A 661 24.41 -10.57 37.26
CA ALA A 661 24.80 -10.84 35.87
C ALA A 661 23.58 -11.27 35.03
N GLU A 662 23.53 -10.78 33.79
CA GLU A 662 22.58 -11.23 32.78
C GLU A 662 23.30 -12.18 31.82
N VAL A 663 22.80 -13.41 31.70
CA VAL A 663 23.36 -14.46 30.83
C VAL A 663 22.24 -15.09 29.99
N GLU A 664 22.59 -15.64 28.82
CA GLU A 664 21.68 -16.45 28.03
C GLU A 664 22.08 -17.93 28.11
N LEU A 665 21.14 -18.77 28.56
CA LEU A 665 21.37 -20.20 28.73
C LEU A 665 20.71 -20.99 27.59
N PRO A 666 21.44 -21.86 26.86
CA PRO A 666 20.87 -22.71 25.82
C PRO A 666 20.11 -23.90 26.41
N VAL A 667 18.78 -23.83 26.41
CA VAL A 667 17.90 -24.87 26.98
C VAL A 667 17.24 -25.67 25.85
N GLY A 668 17.36 -26.99 25.89
CA GLY A 668 16.70 -27.89 24.96
C GLY A 668 15.30 -28.22 25.47
N VAL A 669 14.30 -28.09 24.60
CA VAL A 669 12.89 -28.38 24.91
C VAL A 669 12.36 -29.38 23.90
N THR A 670 11.78 -30.49 24.37
CA THR A 670 11.07 -31.47 23.55
C THR A 670 9.59 -31.46 23.88
N ASN A 671 8.73 -31.41 22.85
CA ASN A 671 7.30 -31.67 23.01
C ASN A 671 7.04 -33.19 23.04
N GLU A 672 6.62 -33.71 24.18
CA GLU A 672 6.29 -35.13 24.37
C GLU A 672 4.77 -35.36 24.46
N SER A 673 3.96 -34.32 24.25
CA SER A 673 2.51 -34.43 24.17
C SER A 673 2.06 -34.90 22.79
N GLU A 674 0.83 -35.41 22.71
CA GLU A 674 0.21 -35.83 21.44
C GLU A 674 -0.28 -34.65 20.59
N VAL A 675 -0.21 -33.43 21.13
CA VAL A 675 -0.69 -32.20 20.48
C VAL A 675 0.47 -31.30 20.08
N THR A 676 0.34 -30.63 18.94
CA THR A 676 1.28 -29.57 18.55
C THR A 676 1.13 -28.40 19.51
N TRP A 677 2.23 -27.94 20.11
CA TRP A 677 2.24 -26.67 20.83
C TRP A 677 2.18 -25.54 19.81
N ARG A 678 0.99 -24.98 19.65
CA ARG A 678 0.74 -23.87 18.72
C ARG A 678 0.94 -22.55 19.43
N ARG A 679 1.40 -21.54 18.67
CA ARG A 679 1.35 -20.16 19.11
C ARG A 679 0.09 -19.49 18.59
N GLN A 680 -0.90 -19.32 19.48
CA GLN A 680 -2.16 -18.66 19.14
C GLN A 680 -2.59 -17.69 20.24
N GLY A 681 -2.40 -16.39 20.01
CA GLY A 681 -2.77 -15.37 21.00
C GLY A 681 -1.84 -15.34 22.19
N TYR A 682 -2.33 -14.85 23.33
CA TYR A 682 -1.53 -14.81 24.56
C TYR A 682 -1.40 -16.16 25.26
N VAL A 683 -2.15 -17.18 24.82
CA VAL A 683 -2.06 -18.54 25.35
C VAL A 683 -1.12 -19.35 24.45
N GLY A 684 0.01 -19.75 25.00
CA GLY A 684 1.05 -20.53 24.32
C GLY A 684 2.01 -21.12 25.33
N VAL A 685 2.74 -22.16 24.93
CA VAL A 685 3.80 -22.73 25.76
C VAL A 685 5.04 -21.84 25.64
N ASN A 686 5.52 -21.34 26.77
CA ASN A 686 6.75 -20.54 26.86
C ASN A 686 7.70 -21.16 27.88
N LEU A 687 8.98 -20.86 27.75
CA LEU A 687 10.00 -21.22 28.72
C LEU A 687 10.30 -20.04 29.65
N ALA A 688 10.47 -20.30 30.94
CA ALA A 688 10.84 -19.29 31.92
C ALA A 688 11.68 -19.88 33.06
N SER A 689 12.24 -19.01 33.89
CA SER A 689 13.04 -19.40 35.05
C SER A 689 12.55 -18.76 36.34
N ARG A 690 12.84 -19.43 37.46
CA ARG A 690 12.62 -18.96 38.83
C ARG A 690 13.83 -19.29 39.67
N TRP A 691 14.30 -18.34 40.46
CA TRP A 691 15.39 -18.54 41.41
C TRP A 691 14.85 -18.98 42.76
N ARG A 692 15.55 -19.92 43.39
CA ARG A 692 15.24 -20.43 44.72
C ARG A 692 16.49 -20.48 45.57
N GLN A 693 16.34 -20.19 46.86
CA GLN A 693 17.45 -20.16 47.80
C GLN A 693 17.94 -21.59 48.11
N GLY A 694 19.26 -21.79 48.16
CA GLY A 694 19.90 -23.08 48.43
C GLY A 694 20.15 -23.93 47.19
N ILE A 695 21.02 -24.94 47.34
CA ILE A 695 21.30 -25.96 46.31
C ILE A 695 20.37 -27.14 46.55
N ALA A 696 19.46 -27.44 45.62
CA ALA A 696 18.81 -28.75 45.59
C ALA A 696 19.82 -29.76 45.03
N GLY A 697 20.36 -30.63 45.89
CA GLY A 697 21.31 -31.66 45.48
C GLY A 697 20.64 -32.79 44.69
N PRO A 698 21.38 -33.53 43.85
CA PRO A 698 20.86 -34.72 43.15
C PRO A 698 20.53 -35.90 44.09
N GLU A 699 20.88 -35.84 45.37
CA GLU A 699 20.57 -36.85 46.39
C GLU A 699 19.33 -36.49 47.25
N ASP A 700 18.77 -35.29 47.10
CA ASP A 700 17.57 -34.84 47.81
C ASP A 700 16.30 -35.22 47.02
N ASP A 701 16.00 -36.52 46.94
CA ASP A 701 14.75 -37.04 46.37
C ASP A 701 13.54 -36.60 47.22
N GLY A 702 13.08 -35.37 46.99
CA GLY A 702 11.81 -34.84 47.52
C GLY A 702 11.89 -33.67 48.50
N ALA A 703 13.06 -33.08 48.76
CA ALA A 703 13.13 -31.84 49.55
C ALA A 703 12.56 -30.66 48.75
N GLU A 704 11.59 -29.92 49.32
CA GLU A 704 11.09 -28.72 48.66
C GLU A 704 12.24 -27.71 48.50
N PRO A 705 12.47 -27.18 47.28
CA PRO A 705 13.42 -26.11 47.08
C PRO A 705 13.14 -24.93 48.03
N GLY A 706 14.20 -24.23 48.48
CA GLY A 706 14.05 -23.06 49.34
C GLY A 706 13.15 -21.97 48.72
N PRO A 707 12.80 -20.94 49.52
CA PRO A 707 11.86 -19.92 49.09
C PRO A 707 12.31 -19.25 47.78
N ARG A 708 11.33 -18.87 46.96
CA ARG A 708 11.57 -18.15 45.71
C ARG A 708 12.26 -16.82 45.98
N VAL A 709 13.33 -16.53 45.24
CA VAL A 709 14.12 -15.31 45.35
C VAL A 709 13.88 -14.45 44.13
N GLY A 710 13.44 -13.21 44.36
CA GLY A 710 13.24 -12.23 43.30
C GLY A 710 12.06 -12.51 42.35
N PRO A 711 11.92 -11.66 41.31
CA PRO A 711 10.85 -11.79 40.32
C PRO A 711 11.08 -12.99 39.40
N GLU A 712 10.07 -13.30 38.60
CA GLU A 712 10.18 -14.34 37.58
C GLU A 712 11.12 -13.93 36.46
N GLY A 713 11.78 -14.91 35.85
CA GLY A 713 12.46 -14.74 34.58
C GLY A 713 11.49 -14.30 33.47
N ARG A 714 12.04 -13.58 32.49
CA ARG A 714 11.29 -13.18 31.30
C ARG A 714 10.90 -14.43 30.50
N ARG A 715 9.74 -14.38 29.84
CA ARG A 715 9.29 -15.46 28.94
C ARG A 715 10.19 -15.54 27.71
N SER A 716 10.72 -16.73 27.46
CA SER A 716 11.28 -17.10 26.16
C SER A 716 10.20 -17.79 25.32
N LEU A 717 9.96 -17.22 24.14
CA LEU A 717 8.94 -17.68 23.22
C LEU A 717 9.43 -18.92 22.46
N LEU A 718 8.56 -19.93 22.33
CA LEU A 718 8.79 -21.10 21.49
C LEU A 718 8.12 -20.95 20.11
N PRO A 719 8.67 -21.56 19.05
CA PRO A 719 7.97 -21.75 17.77
C PRO A 719 6.84 -22.77 17.91
N ASP A 720 6.07 -22.98 16.83
CA ASP A 720 5.14 -24.10 16.77
C ASP A 720 5.94 -25.42 16.85
N LEU A 721 5.68 -26.24 17.88
CA LEU A 721 6.44 -27.47 18.13
C LEU A 721 5.51 -28.68 18.00
N ALA A 722 5.72 -29.49 16.96
CA ALA A 722 4.95 -30.71 16.72
C ALA A 722 5.22 -31.78 17.80
N PRO A 723 4.34 -32.79 17.97
CA PRO A 723 4.65 -33.96 18.81
C PRO A 723 6.00 -34.57 18.44
N GLY A 724 6.86 -34.80 19.43
CA GLY A 724 8.24 -35.27 19.26
C GLY A 724 9.23 -34.21 18.76
N GLY A 725 8.79 -32.98 18.48
CA GLY A 725 9.64 -31.88 18.04
C GLY A 725 10.58 -31.40 19.14
N PHE A 726 11.77 -30.95 18.74
CA PHE A 726 12.80 -30.42 19.63
C PHE A 726 13.20 -29.01 19.18
N GLU A 727 13.40 -28.10 20.14
CA GLU A 727 13.88 -26.74 19.93
C GLU A 727 14.93 -26.37 20.99
N THR A 728 16.00 -25.68 20.59
CA THR A 728 16.94 -25.05 21.53
C THR A 728 16.58 -23.59 21.72
N VAL A 729 16.29 -23.19 22.95
CA VAL A 729 15.88 -21.84 23.34
C VAL A 729 17.00 -21.16 24.11
N MET A 730 17.38 -19.96 23.69
CA MET A 730 18.24 -19.08 24.49
C MET A 730 17.39 -18.41 25.58
N LEU A 731 17.56 -18.85 26.83
CA LEU A 731 16.82 -18.36 27.99
C LEU A 731 17.60 -17.24 28.68
N PRO A 732 17.12 -15.97 28.65
CA PRO A 732 17.75 -14.89 29.38
C PRO A 732 17.50 -15.07 30.88
N VAL A 733 18.57 -15.11 31.66
CA VAL A 733 18.55 -15.27 33.11
C VAL A 733 19.35 -14.14 33.73
N ARG A 734 18.77 -13.49 34.73
CA ARG A 734 19.47 -12.52 35.58
C ARG A 734 19.72 -13.15 36.94
N ALA A 735 20.98 -13.26 37.35
CA ALA A 735 21.36 -13.79 38.66
C ALA A 735 20.86 -12.87 39.79
N PRO A 736 20.54 -13.42 40.99
CA PRO A 736 20.31 -12.64 42.19
C PRO A 736 21.41 -11.60 42.44
N ASN A 737 21.06 -10.45 43.03
CA ASN A 737 22.04 -9.42 43.38
C ASN A 737 22.85 -9.78 44.63
N GLU A 738 22.40 -10.76 45.41
CA GLU A 738 23.07 -11.21 46.62
C GLU A 738 23.89 -12.47 46.30
N PRO A 739 25.18 -12.50 46.70
CA PRO A 739 25.99 -13.72 46.61
C PRO A 739 25.42 -14.82 47.50
N GLY A 740 25.55 -16.07 47.06
CA GLY A 740 25.04 -17.22 47.78
C GLY A 740 24.82 -18.43 46.88
N ASP A 741 24.35 -19.51 47.47
CA ASP A 741 24.02 -20.72 46.74
C ASP A 741 22.54 -20.73 46.37
N TYR A 742 22.25 -20.96 45.09
CA TYR A 742 20.90 -20.90 44.54
C TYR A 742 20.62 -22.08 43.61
N THR A 743 19.34 -22.37 43.43
CA THR A 743 18.84 -23.27 42.41
C THR A 743 18.08 -22.46 41.38
N LEU A 744 18.52 -22.54 40.12
CA LEU A 744 17.80 -22.01 38.97
C LEU A 744 16.82 -23.07 38.47
N GLU A 745 15.54 -22.85 38.70
CA GLU A 745 14.46 -23.71 38.22
C GLU A 745 13.94 -23.20 36.88
N ILE A 746 14.08 -24.00 35.84
CA ILE A 746 13.68 -23.72 34.47
C ILE A 746 12.48 -24.61 34.16
N ASP A 747 11.34 -24.00 33.87
CA ASP A 747 10.10 -24.73 33.60
C ASP A 747 9.37 -24.13 32.38
N LEU A 748 8.48 -24.94 31.82
CA LEU A 748 7.52 -24.50 30.81
C LEU A 748 6.25 -23.99 31.47
N VAL A 749 5.66 -22.97 30.88
CA VAL A 749 4.37 -22.44 31.30
C VAL A 749 3.43 -22.44 30.12
N TYR A 750 2.23 -23.01 30.30
CA TYR A 750 1.14 -22.77 29.39
C TYR A 750 0.40 -21.52 29.83
N GLU A 751 0.66 -20.41 29.12
CA GLU A 751 0.25 -19.07 29.54
C GLU A 751 -1.25 -18.96 29.85
N HIS A 752 -1.58 -18.33 30.97
CA HIS A 752 -2.95 -18.20 31.49
C HIS A 752 -3.69 -19.53 31.79
N VAL A 753 -3.00 -20.68 31.73
CA VAL A 753 -3.55 -22.00 32.06
C VAL A 753 -2.86 -22.59 33.29
N ALA A 754 -1.59 -23.00 33.20
CA ALA A 754 -0.81 -23.58 34.30
C ALA A 754 0.68 -23.70 33.95
N TRP A 755 1.53 -23.84 34.96
CA TRP A 755 2.90 -24.33 34.80
C TRP A 755 2.91 -25.84 34.54
N PHE A 756 3.93 -26.32 33.84
CA PHE A 756 4.07 -27.75 33.53
C PHE A 756 4.33 -28.57 34.80
N GLU A 757 5.05 -28.02 35.79
CA GLU A 757 5.21 -28.66 37.11
C GLU A 757 3.88 -28.91 37.82
N GLN A 758 2.90 -28.00 37.67
CA GLN A 758 1.59 -28.11 38.31
C GLN A 758 0.76 -29.25 37.70
N ARG A 759 1.21 -29.77 36.56
CA ARG A 759 0.61 -30.89 35.84
C ARG A 759 1.51 -32.12 35.83
N GLY A 760 2.54 -32.15 36.69
CA GLY A 760 3.37 -33.34 36.94
C GLY A 760 4.61 -33.47 36.07
N VAL A 761 4.97 -32.46 35.28
CA VAL A 761 6.21 -32.45 34.50
C VAL A 761 7.36 -31.91 35.34
N THR A 762 8.48 -32.62 35.40
CA THR A 762 9.62 -32.21 36.22
C THR A 762 10.36 -31.01 35.58
N PRO A 763 10.54 -29.88 36.30
CA PRO A 763 11.31 -28.75 35.80
C PRO A 763 12.82 -29.08 35.80
N LEU A 764 13.58 -28.40 34.94
CA LEU A 764 15.04 -28.49 34.93
C LEU A 764 15.60 -27.64 36.10
N ARG A 765 16.36 -28.25 37.00
CA ARG A 765 16.98 -27.56 38.13
C ARG A 765 18.49 -27.52 37.96
N LEU A 766 19.07 -26.33 38.00
CA LEU A 766 20.51 -26.10 37.88
C LEU A 766 21.04 -25.50 39.19
N PRO A 767 21.99 -26.16 39.87
CA PRO A 767 22.67 -25.58 41.02
C PRO A 767 23.65 -24.51 40.55
N ILE A 768 23.51 -23.28 41.05
CA ILE A 768 24.36 -22.15 40.66
C ILE A 768 24.83 -21.40 41.90
N ARG A 769 26.14 -21.24 42.03
CA ARG A 769 26.75 -20.37 43.04
C ARG A 769 26.88 -18.95 42.49
N VAL A 770 26.22 -18.00 43.16
CA VAL A 770 26.30 -16.59 42.83
C VAL A 770 27.42 -15.96 43.64
N GLU A 771 28.41 -15.39 42.97
CA GLU A 771 29.59 -14.79 43.61
C GLU A 771 29.50 -13.27 43.62
N ALA A 772 30.21 -12.62 44.54
CA ALA A 772 30.32 -11.17 44.53
C ALA A 772 30.86 -10.68 43.17
N PRO A 773 30.38 -9.54 42.65
CA PRO A 773 30.88 -9.03 41.38
C PRO A 773 32.38 -8.80 41.52
N GLY A 774 33.19 -9.54 40.77
CA GLY A 774 34.63 -9.40 40.80
C GLY A 774 35.02 -7.96 40.49
N THR A 775 35.88 -7.35 41.30
CA THR A 775 36.59 -6.13 40.91
C THR A 775 37.33 -6.41 39.60
N PRO A 776 37.14 -5.60 38.54
CA PRO A 776 37.90 -5.79 37.31
C PRO A 776 39.38 -5.58 37.61
N GLU A 777 40.21 -6.55 37.23
CA GLU A 777 41.68 -6.40 37.14
C GLU A 777 42.08 -5.50 35.98
#